data_AF-A0A945CXJ5-F1
#
_entry.id   AF-A0A945CXJ5-F1
#
_cell.length_a   1.000
_cell.length_b   1.000
_cell.length_c   1.000
_cell.angle_alpha   90.00
_cell.angle_beta   90.00
_cell.angle_gamma   90.00
#
_symmetry.space_group_name_H-M   'P 1'
#
loop_
_entity.id
_entity.type
_entity.pdbx_description
1 polymer ?
#
loop_
_entity_poly.entity_id
_entity_poly.type
_entity_poly.pdbx_seq_one_letter_code
_entity_poly.pdbx_strand_id
1 'polypeptide(L)'
;MSTEQQPYFNSNKNAGRRTAIIVVSVSALFCALLIALLFAIGKDTTQERKHVKSDDIIELLNTPISNLDSVSIDSEDLGVELPKGGWVQQTDSMGNLIQQYRCDSLDPNPPLLSDGWIEMANPEVELYLGNKRIVITGNTAAAKAPKRILERGSIDGDVQVKLYDLTTSDTLLEPVMELHTTKVSFDNLIGEIDCPDVVRIMSTNQLLVGQKLSVRFNDLEERIELVHIEHLDYILFTPESQNEPQRNNASPTQVADKTVESETISPTPASVTEEDEYYIVTFSDNVTVQQGATKISKLAHGDKLTVAFSNESNKPTAQTNNERQEHDMNLHQLAQTIPVTIVTAAIANTPPIAEDTVKITCDGGLTMVPLNDVEKLPSTPQDTRIELFAFGDEPATLVDSDSLMTANGSLLRFQLLEERVDLFGSPAELYKDNILTSSNHLWIAQNEGSGGAIGEGLMTSKTPNNSQTTLQWSEGVDLTFNDNSEGNEGSLSAIVCKGDIVLSDKGSNVYCQKLEIDFDNTIDGSSIPTLAVASGDVKAISESQTLWANTVEVTFIDGKIVTKDDSMFGGSHADTMHADGDVQILLEDGGRAFCDSLDGHITQDSASLTGNVVIAYERMLMNRGDSASLTLDRASGKGHWEGAGQALFLDEPLDVSPDRRIDRPQLSEDSPTSVSMRSNWEESMQLDQAFNKGAGAIDLKGNVSVLSQRTAQERSQMTGDDLRLEFSQIEKNRELKKVIAKNDAQIEHRTWDILFPDLPPVVYYIGGNHIEFDATSQEALAVGNGELVLRDPRKAKNEVHQSALAGRGTTRFTWDNKLKTTKLQGSLYRLEMSGNVEMVHKGLDGSIGMLTSETIHAIAIDPDLNNDSSSDGAELTMRGLDLQQIIANGRVYVATETRRVDCDNFEYNLNTGFAKLTAKNDSSVAIVTEGTSYPVRASSIVWNMDPAVDTITIRGLRGTNN
;
A
#
# COMPACT_ATOMS: atom_id res chain seq x y z
N MET A 1 17.08 32.46 -42.86
CA MET A 1 15.96 32.87 -41.99
C MET A 1 15.12 31.63 -41.73
N SER A 2 15.46 30.91 -40.67
CA SER A 2 14.67 29.82 -40.11
C SER A 2 14.89 29.91 -38.61
N THR A 3 13.83 30.14 -37.84
CA THR A 3 13.90 30.25 -36.38
C THR A 3 13.36 28.96 -35.77
N GLU A 4 14.26 28.06 -35.41
CA GLU A 4 13.92 26.91 -34.56
C GLU A 4 13.55 27.42 -33.16
N GLN A 5 12.46 26.91 -32.60
CA GLN A 5 11.98 27.32 -31.28
C GLN A 5 12.63 26.43 -30.21
N GLN A 6 13.29 27.05 -29.23
CA GLN A 6 13.86 26.34 -28.09
C GLN A 6 12.75 25.76 -27.20
N PRO A 7 12.82 24.49 -26.78
CA PRO A 7 12.03 24.00 -25.65
C PRO A 7 12.62 24.56 -24.35
N TYR A 8 11.97 25.58 -23.77
CA TYR A 8 12.32 26.10 -22.45
C TYR A 8 11.93 25.09 -21.37
N PHE A 9 12.92 24.50 -20.70
CA PHE A 9 12.71 23.80 -19.43
C PHE A 9 12.43 24.82 -18.32
N ASN A 10 11.15 25.18 -18.17
CA ASN A 10 10.69 25.99 -17.04
C ASN A 10 10.69 25.13 -15.76
N SER A 11 11.76 25.24 -14.98
CA SER A 11 11.86 24.74 -13.60
C SER A 11 10.97 25.56 -12.66
N ASN A 12 9.64 25.48 -12.86
CA ASN A 12 8.61 26.00 -11.97
C ASN A 12 7.23 25.38 -12.30
N LYS A 13 7.10 24.07 -12.03
CA LYS A 13 5.78 23.49 -11.73
C LYS A 13 5.62 23.55 -10.21
N ASN A 14 4.62 24.30 -9.73
CA ASN A 14 4.28 24.30 -8.31
C ASN A 14 3.85 22.90 -7.87
N ALA A 15 4.32 22.45 -6.72
CA ALA A 15 3.87 21.19 -6.11
C ALA A 15 2.41 21.31 -5.66
N GLY A 16 1.49 20.86 -6.50
CA GLY A 16 0.08 20.72 -6.14
C GLY A 16 -0.11 19.53 -5.21
N ARG A 17 -0.18 19.78 -3.89
CA ARG A 17 -0.59 18.76 -2.91
C ARG A 17 -1.98 18.21 -3.26
N ARG A 18 -2.07 16.90 -3.51
CA ARG A 18 -3.25 16.03 -3.25
C ARG A 18 -2.96 14.55 -3.54
N THR A 19 -3.31 13.67 -2.58
CA THR A 19 -3.74 12.26 -2.70
C THR A 19 -2.95 11.27 -3.60
N ALA A 20 -2.25 10.33 -2.95
CA ALA A 20 -1.79 8.99 -3.40
C ALA A 20 -0.93 8.88 -4.69
N ILE A 21 0.07 8.01 -4.83
CA ILE A 21 0.39 6.70 -4.19
C ILE A 21 1.89 6.60 -3.82
N ILE A 22 2.17 6.07 -2.62
CA ILE A 22 3.26 5.19 -2.11
C ILE A 22 4.69 5.21 -2.73
N VAL A 23 4.91 5.40 -4.04
CA VAL A 23 6.15 4.99 -4.74
C VAL A 23 6.83 6.10 -5.56
N VAL A 24 6.72 7.39 -5.18
CA VAL A 24 7.14 8.53 -6.05
C VAL A 24 8.11 9.51 -5.36
N SER A 25 9.33 9.07 -5.02
CA SER A 25 10.37 10.00 -4.54
C SER A 25 11.85 9.66 -4.70
N VAL A 26 12.27 8.41 -4.89
CA VAL A 26 13.71 8.05 -4.73
C VAL A 26 14.59 8.48 -5.92
N SER A 27 14.03 8.53 -7.13
CA SER A 27 14.77 8.64 -8.40
C SER A 27 15.80 9.77 -8.47
N ALA A 28 15.37 11.04 -8.39
CA ALA A 28 16.22 12.19 -8.72
C ALA A 28 17.51 12.30 -7.88
N LEU A 29 17.49 11.85 -6.62
CA LEU A 29 18.70 11.76 -5.80
C LEU A 29 19.58 10.59 -6.25
N PHE A 30 18.99 9.43 -6.46
CA PHE A 30 19.72 8.20 -6.69
C PHE A 30 20.48 8.23 -8.02
N CYS A 31 19.83 8.65 -9.12
CA CYS A 31 20.45 8.92 -10.43
C CYS A 31 21.65 9.87 -10.32
N ALA A 32 21.58 10.83 -9.41
CA ALA A 32 22.60 11.86 -9.21
C ALA A 32 23.71 11.46 -8.21
N LEU A 33 23.48 10.49 -7.32
CA LEU A 33 24.54 9.79 -6.58
C LEU A 33 25.33 8.92 -7.57
N LEU A 34 24.62 8.14 -8.39
CA LEU A 34 25.16 7.28 -9.44
C LEU A 34 26.12 8.04 -10.38
N ILE A 35 25.64 9.10 -11.04
CA ILE A 35 26.45 9.86 -12.01
C ILE A 35 27.68 10.52 -11.37
N ALA A 36 27.65 10.85 -10.07
CA ALA A 36 28.82 11.36 -9.37
C ALA A 36 29.87 10.24 -9.10
N LEU A 37 29.43 9.03 -8.74
CA LEU A 37 30.34 7.90 -8.51
C LEU A 37 30.92 7.26 -9.78
N LEU A 38 30.41 7.56 -10.99
CA LEU A 38 31.01 7.11 -12.26
C LEU A 38 32.49 7.52 -12.46
N PHE A 39 33.01 8.44 -11.66
CA PHE A 39 34.42 8.89 -11.69
C PHE A 39 35.22 8.49 -10.42
N ALA A 40 34.62 7.72 -9.51
CA ALA A 40 35.07 7.57 -8.11
C ALA A 40 36.02 6.39 -7.80
N ILE A 41 37.01 6.16 -8.67
CA ILE A 41 38.33 5.57 -8.33
C ILE A 41 38.33 4.06 -7.92
N GLY A 42 39.48 3.42 -7.65
CA GLY A 42 40.11 2.31 -8.42
C GLY A 42 40.50 0.88 -7.85
N LYS A 43 40.62 -0.24 -8.63
CA LYS A 43 40.59 -1.68 -8.14
C LYS A 43 41.79 -2.33 -7.39
N ASP A 44 41.48 -3.12 -6.32
CA ASP A 44 42.06 -4.42 -5.84
C ASP A 44 43.31 -4.55 -4.90
N THR A 45 43.39 -5.43 -3.88
CA THR A 45 42.48 -6.36 -3.13
C THR A 45 43.25 -6.89 -1.89
N THR A 46 42.63 -7.21 -0.74
CA THR A 46 42.97 -8.44 0.07
C THR A 46 42.06 -8.73 1.29
N GLN A 47 41.80 -10.03 1.47
CA GLN A 47 41.43 -10.82 2.66
C GLN A 47 41.35 -10.16 4.06
N GLU A 48 40.22 -10.39 4.74
CA GLU A 48 40.02 -10.15 6.19
C GLU A 48 40.29 -11.41 7.05
N ARG A 49 40.43 -11.24 8.37
CA ARG A 49 40.72 -12.33 9.34
C ARG A 49 39.51 -12.73 10.19
N LYS A 50 39.34 -14.04 10.30
CA LYS A 50 38.34 -14.74 11.12
C LYS A 50 38.53 -14.56 12.63
N HIS A 51 37.43 -14.31 13.36
CA HIS A 51 37.26 -14.71 14.76
C HIS A 51 35.85 -15.32 14.99
N VAL A 52 35.60 -15.92 16.16
CA VAL A 52 34.67 -17.08 16.27
C VAL A 52 33.71 -17.06 17.47
N LYS A 53 32.39 -17.22 17.16
CA LYS A 53 31.26 -17.89 17.86
C LYS A 53 31.00 -17.76 19.39
N SER A 54 29.73 -17.54 19.72
CA SER A 54 28.84 -18.44 20.51
C SER A 54 27.38 -17.96 20.28
N ASP A 55 26.37 -18.68 19.78
CA ASP A 55 25.87 -20.07 19.97
C ASP A 55 25.04 -20.18 21.29
N ASP A 56 23.73 -20.54 21.38
CA ASP A 56 22.64 -20.88 20.41
C ASP A 56 21.20 -20.88 21.07
N ILE A 57 20.08 -20.76 20.30
CA ILE A 57 18.67 -21.33 20.52
C ILE A 57 17.70 -20.74 21.61
N ILE A 58 16.33 -20.70 21.55
CA ILE A 58 15.25 -20.63 20.49
C ILE A 58 13.82 -20.25 21.09
N GLU A 59 12.67 -20.50 20.41
CA GLU A 59 11.23 -20.06 20.61
C GLU A 59 10.34 -20.74 21.73
N LEU A 60 9.05 -20.29 21.92
CA LEU A 60 7.75 -20.97 21.50
C LEU A 60 6.44 -20.81 22.39
N LEU A 61 5.42 -20.08 21.85
CA LEU A 61 3.91 -20.09 21.93
C LEU A 61 2.97 -20.47 23.15
N ASN A 62 1.89 -19.65 23.29
CA ASN A 62 0.42 -19.93 23.43
C ASN A 62 -0.41 -20.20 24.74
N THR A 63 -1.73 -19.89 24.60
CA THR A 63 -2.95 -19.79 25.49
C THR A 63 -3.77 -21.13 25.61
N PRO A 64 -5.08 -21.30 26.02
CA PRO A 64 -6.22 -20.37 26.37
C PRO A 64 -7.31 -20.75 27.48
N ILE A 65 -8.20 -19.78 27.82
CA ILE A 65 -9.70 -19.73 28.08
C ILE A 65 -10.50 -20.75 28.98
N SER A 66 -11.49 -20.27 29.80
CA SER A 66 -12.80 -20.89 30.27
C SER A 66 -13.56 -20.03 31.35
N ASN A 67 -14.82 -20.25 31.84
CA ASN A 67 -16.21 -20.33 31.26
C ASN A 67 -17.37 -20.60 32.32
N LEU A 68 -18.67 -20.25 32.02
CA LEU A 68 -20.01 -20.73 32.61
C LEU A 68 -20.62 -19.99 33.86
N ASP A 69 -21.97 -19.90 34.19
CA ASP A 69 -23.23 -20.62 33.77
C ASP A 69 -24.65 -20.06 34.27
N SER A 70 -25.80 -20.50 33.66
CA SER A 70 -27.24 -20.67 34.16
C SER A 70 -28.26 -19.49 34.50
N VAL A 71 -29.61 -19.62 34.74
CA VAL A 71 -30.84 -20.15 33.97
C VAL A 71 -32.25 -20.05 34.71
N SER A 72 -33.44 -20.00 34.02
CA SER A 72 -34.89 -20.35 34.42
C SER A 72 -35.89 -19.28 35.08
N ILE A 73 -37.28 -19.30 35.20
CA ILE A 73 -38.47 -20.20 34.83
C ILE A 73 -39.95 -19.60 35.06
N ASP A 74 -41.03 -20.08 34.34
CA ASP A 74 -42.55 -20.23 34.53
C ASP A 74 -43.55 -19.15 35.19
N SER A 75 -44.94 -19.10 35.15
CA SER A 75 -46.14 -19.54 34.30
C SER A 75 -47.57 -18.97 34.75
N GLU A 76 -48.66 -19.15 33.94
CA GLU A 76 -50.16 -19.42 34.11
C GLU A 76 -51.40 -18.42 34.30
N ASP A 77 -52.33 -18.35 33.28
CA ASP A 77 -53.80 -18.77 33.20
C ASP A 77 -55.16 -17.90 33.25
N LEU A 78 -56.15 -18.28 32.37
CA LEU A 78 -57.68 -18.38 32.35
C LEU A 78 -58.81 -17.25 32.46
N GLY A 79 -59.84 -17.23 31.55
CA GLY A 79 -61.27 -16.77 31.81
C GLY A 79 -62.24 -16.34 30.62
N VAL A 80 -63.58 -16.66 30.62
CA VAL A 80 -64.57 -16.46 29.49
C VAL A 80 -66.08 -16.23 29.88
N GLU A 81 -66.92 -15.44 29.13
CA GLU A 81 -68.39 -15.69 28.79
C GLU A 81 -69.12 -14.65 27.84
N LEU A 82 -70.29 -14.98 27.25
CA LEU A 82 -71.10 -14.23 26.23
C LEU A 82 -72.63 -14.17 26.56
N PRO A 83 -73.49 -13.25 25.99
CA PRO A 83 -74.44 -13.67 24.91
C PRO A 83 -75.17 -12.59 24.03
N LYS A 84 -75.55 -12.94 22.76
CA LYS A 84 -76.88 -12.65 22.13
C LYS A 84 -77.05 -13.21 20.71
N GLY A 85 -78.23 -13.77 20.41
CA GLY A 85 -78.62 -14.24 19.07
C GLY A 85 -79.37 -15.57 19.10
N GLY A 86 -80.26 -15.81 18.13
CA GLY A 86 -80.97 -17.09 17.97
C GLY A 86 -80.33 -17.89 16.83
N TRP A 87 -79.67 -19.00 17.15
CA TRP A 87 -78.77 -19.69 16.25
C TRP A 87 -79.21 -21.13 15.94
N VAL A 88 -79.01 -21.59 14.70
CA VAL A 88 -78.94 -23.02 14.38
C VAL A 88 -77.51 -23.47 14.70
N GLN A 89 -77.32 -24.19 15.81
CA GLN A 89 -76.00 -24.56 16.31
C GLN A 89 -75.67 -26.04 16.04
N GLN A 90 -74.40 -26.31 15.74
CA GLN A 90 -73.81 -27.65 15.68
C GLN A 90 -72.55 -27.71 16.56
N THR A 91 -72.44 -28.78 17.36
CA THR A 91 -71.23 -29.09 18.12
C THR A 91 -70.44 -30.24 17.49
N ASP A 92 -69.17 -30.36 17.88
CA ASP A 92 -68.37 -31.57 17.66
C ASP A 92 -68.82 -32.75 18.55
N SER A 93 -67.98 -33.78 18.65
CA SER A 93 -68.21 -34.94 19.52
C SER A 93 -67.86 -34.74 21.01
N MET A 94 -67.20 -33.62 21.36
CA MET A 94 -66.80 -33.26 22.73
C MET A 94 -67.77 -32.26 23.38
N GLY A 95 -68.52 -31.52 22.58
CA GLY A 95 -69.48 -30.48 22.99
C GLY A 95 -69.11 -29.07 22.55
N ASN A 96 -67.98 -28.88 21.87
CA ASN A 96 -67.52 -27.58 21.38
C ASN A 96 -68.39 -27.13 20.20
N LEU A 97 -68.74 -25.85 20.15
CA LEU A 97 -69.43 -25.27 19.00
C LEU A 97 -68.46 -25.22 17.81
N ILE A 98 -68.83 -25.81 16.67
CA ILE A 98 -67.99 -25.81 15.44
C ILE A 98 -68.61 -24.97 14.32
N GLN A 99 -69.93 -24.87 14.29
CA GLN A 99 -70.66 -24.07 13.33
C GLN A 99 -71.97 -23.60 13.96
N GLN A 100 -72.34 -22.35 13.67
CA GLN A 100 -73.72 -21.91 13.80
C GLN A 100 -74.13 -20.99 12.67
N TYR A 101 -75.42 -20.91 12.36
CA TYR A 101 -75.92 -19.93 11.40
C TYR A 101 -77.31 -19.40 11.76
N ARG A 102 -77.60 -18.19 11.27
CA ARG A 102 -78.90 -17.53 11.32
C ARG A 102 -79.15 -16.81 9.99
N CYS A 103 -80.38 -16.41 9.75
CA CYS A 103 -80.82 -15.74 8.53
C CYS A 103 -82.20 -15.11 8.76
N ASP A 104 -82.56 -14.10 7.95
CA ASP A 104 -83.88 -13.47 8.02
C ASP A 104 -85.00 -14.39 7.51
N SER A 105 -84.69 -15.26 6.55
CA SER A 105 -85.57 -16.37 6.14
C SER A 105 -84.80 -17.53 5.52
N LEU A 106 -85.39 -18.72 5.59
CA LEU A 106 -84.82 -19.99 5.15
C LEU A 106 -85.89 -20.82 4.43
N ASP A 107 -85.65 -21.21 3.18
CA ASP A 107 -86.42 -22.25 2.48
C ASP A 107 -85.69 -23.60 2.64
N PRO A 108 -86.28 -24.59 3.34
CA PRO A 108 -85.65 -25.89 3.56
C PRO A 108 -85.83 -26.88 2.40
N ASN A 109 -86.52 -26.51 1.32
CA ASN A 109 -86.69 -27.35 0.13
C ASN A 109 -86.93 -26.48 -1.15
N PRO A 110 -85.94 -25.69 -1.57
CA PRO A 110 -86.08 -24.75 -2.69
C PRO A 110 -86.33 -25.48 -4.03
N PRO A 111 -87.24 -24.98 -4.89
CA PRO A 111 -87.82 -25.74 -6.00
C PRO A 111 -86.90 -25.97 -7.22
N LEU A 112 -85.65 -25.51 -7.17
CA LEU A 112 -84.66 -25.65 -8.24
C LEU A 112 -83.45 -26.51 -7.85
N LEU A 113 -83.36 -26.97 -6.60
CA LEU A 113 -82.25 -27.77 -6.08
C LEU A 113 -82.72 -29.19 -5.68
N SER A 114 -81.76 -30.09 -5.47
CA SER A 114 -82.03 -31.47 -5.01
C SER A 114 -82.33 -31.52 -3.51
N ASP A 115 -83.04 -32.56 -3.05
CA ASP A 115 -83.29 -32.87 -1.64
C ASP A 115 -82.06 -32.62 -0.73
N GLY A 116 -82.27 -31.92 0.38
CA GLY A 116 -81.24 -31.62 1.37
C GLY A 116 -80.43 -30.34 1.11
N TRP A 117 -80.77 -29.55 0.09
CA TRP A 117 -80.35 -28.14 -0.01
C TRP A 117 -81.33 -27.20 0.70
N ILE A 118 -80.82 -26.06 1.14
CA ILE A 118 -81.56 -24.95 1.71
C ILE A 118 -81.16 -23.65 1.00
N GLU A 119 -82.11 -22.73 0.85
CA GLU A 119 -81.85 -21.34 0.45
C GLU A 119 -82.07 -20.41 1.66
N MET A 120 -81.24 -19.38 1.79
CA MET A 120 -81.25 -18.44 2.92
C MET A 120 -81.15 -17.00 2.41
N ALA A 121 -81.93 -16.10 3.00
CA ALA A 121 -81.84 -14.65 2.76
C ALA A 121 -81.24 -13.94 3.97
N ASN A 122 -80.34 -12.98 3.71
CA ASN A 122 -79.46 -12.35 4.70
C ASN A 122 -78.82 -13.37 5.67
N PRO A 123 -78.12 -14.41 5.17
CA PRO A 123 -77.38 -15.35 6.00
C PRO A 123 -76.30 -14.66 6.82
N GLU A 124 -76.12 -15.16 8.04
CA GLU A 124 -74.99 -14.89 8.92
C GLU A 124 -74.54 -16.26 9.47
N VAL A 125 -73.38 -16.72 9.00
CA VAL A 125 -72.79 -18.02 9.30
C VAL A 125 -71.55 -17.80 10.14
N GLU A 126 -71.47 -18.40 11.32
CA GLU A 126 -70.26 -18.45 12.13
C GLU A 126 -69.63 -19.84 12.07
N LEU A 127 -68.33 -19.89 11.81
CA LEU A 127 -67.49 -21.08 11.89
C LEU A 127 -66.51 -20.88 13.06
N TYR A 128 -66.28 -21.94 13.83
CA TYR A 128 -65.41 -21.95 15.00
C TYR A 128 -64.29 -22.95 14.76
N LEU A 129 -63.05 -22.47 14.78
CA LEU A 129 -61.83 -23.20 14.45
C LEU A 129 -60.79 -22.85 15.52
N GLY A 130 -60.59 -23.74 16.49
CA GLY A 130 -59.75 -23.45 17.64
C GLY A 130 -60.19 -22.19 18.39
N ASN A 131 -59.23 -21.36 18.77
CA ASN A 131 -59.42 -20.00 19.30
C ASN A 131 -59.97 -18.95 18.30
N LYS A 132 -60.45 -19.32 17.10
CA LYS A 132 -60.90 -18.35 16.08
C LYS A 132 -62.36 -18.52 15.68
N ARG A 133 -63.02 -17.38 15.44
CA ARG A 133 -64.40 -17.31 14.91
C ARG A 133 -64.39 -16.58 13.56
N ILE A 134 -64.77 -17.28 12.50
CA ILE A 134 -65.06 -16.69 11.20
C ILE A 134 -66.56 -16.35 11.15
N VAL A 135 -66.93 -15.15 10.73
CA VAL A 135 -68.33 -14.74 10.50
C VAL A 135 -68.51 -14.36 9.03
N ILE A 136 -69.37 -15.07 8.31
CA ILE A 136 -69.67 -14.86 6.89
C ILE A 136 -71.09 -14.32 6.74
N THR A 137 -71.24 -13.19 6.07
CA THR A 137 -72.53 -12.58 5.71
C THR A 137 -72.64 -12.29 4.22
N GLY A 138 -73.86 -12.12 3.73
CA GLY A 138 -74.17 -11.72 2.35
C GLY A 138 -75.68 -11.60 2.14
N ASN A 139 -76.12 -11.30 0.91
CA ASN A 139 -77.54 -11.06 0.62
C ASN A 139 -78.35 -12.37 0.48
N THR A 140 -77.79 -13.38 -0.19
CA THR A 140 -78.43 -14.71 -0.34
C THR A 140 -77.42 -15.84 -0.24
N ALA A 141 -77.86 -17.04 0.16
CA ALA A 141 -77.05 -18.26 0.09
C ALA A 141 -77.86 -19.47 -0.33
N ALA A 142 -77.19 -20.43 -0.97
CA ALA A 142 -77.70 -21.77 -1.25
C ALA A 142 -76.69 -22.80 -0.74
N ALA A 143 -77.10 -23.67 0.18
CA ALA A 143 -76.20 -24.63 0.83
C ALA A 143 -76.84 -26.01 1.02
N LYS A 144 -76.03 -27.07 0.94
CA LYS A 144 -76.43 -28.45 1.22
C LYS A 144 -76.29 -28.70 2.72
N ALA A 145 -77.40 -28.98 3.42
CA ALA A 145 -77.45 -29.04 4.88
C ALA A 145 -78.19 -30.28 5.45
N PRO A 146 -77.84 -31.52 5.06
CA PRO A 146 -78.63 -32.73 5.34
C PRO A 146 -78.67 -33.13 6.82
N LYS A 147 -77.83 -32.53 7.67
CA LYS A 147 -77.80 -32.70 9.13
C LYS A 147 -77.92 -31.39 9.92
N ARG A 148 -78.27 -30.27 9.27
CA ARG A 148 -78.08 -28.88 9.77
C ARG A 148 -76.62 -28.43 9.90
N ILE A 149 -75.69 -29.18 9.32
CA ILE A 149 -74.33 -28.72 9.05
C ILE A 149 -74.33 -28.27 7.59
N LEU A 150 -73.86 -27.05 7.32
CA LEU A 150 -73.61 -26.58 5.97
C LEU A 150 -72.39 -27.37 5.43
N GLU A 151 -72.64 -28.40 4.64
CA GLU A 151 -71.57 -29.24 4.08
C GLU A 151 -70.86 -28.53 2.93
N ARG A 152 -71.62 -27.82 2.08
CA ARG A 152 -71.11 -27.04 0.95
C ARG A 152 -72.17 -26.07 0.43
N GLY A 153 -71.76 -25.01 -0.27
CA GLY A 153 -72.71 -24.04 -0.83
C GLY A 153 -72.05 -22.83 -1.48
N SER A 154 -72.86 -21.82 -1.79
CA SER A 154 -72.38 -20.46 -2.07
C SER A 154 -73.18 -19.40 -1.33
N ILE A 155 -72.53 -18.27 -1.09
CA ILE A 155 -73.12 -17.03 -0.57
C ILE A 155 -72.84 -15.94 -1.61
N ASP A 156 -73.86 -15.15 -1.94
CA ASP A 156 -73.93 -14.31 -3.12
C ASP A 156 -74.50 -12.92 -2.77
N GLY A 157 -73.83 -11.88 -3.27
CA GLY A 157 -74.17 -10.46 -3.08
C GLY A 157 -73.64 -9.87 -1.77
N ASP A 158 -72.87 -8.77 -1.90
CA ASP A 158 -72.31 -7.97 -0.79
C ASP A 158 -71.66 -8.80 0.34
N VAL A 159 -70.91 -9.84 -0.06
CA VAL A 159 -70.34 -10.83 0.85
C VAL A 159 -69.24 -10.20 1.72
N GLN A 160 -69.35 -10.40 3.03
CA GLN A 160 -68.32 -10.03 4.00
C GLN A 160 -67.95 -11.25 4.86
N VAL A 161 -66.67 -11.61 4.86
CA VAL A 161 -66.08 -12.58 5.79
C VAL A 161 -65.28 -11.79 6.83
N LYS A 162 -65.51 -12.03 8.12
CA LYS A 162 -64.85 -11.33 9.22
C LYS A 162 -64.21 -12.35 10.17
N LEU A 163 -62.91 -12.30 10.33
CA LEU A 163 -62.15 -13.14 11.26
C LEU A 163 -62.03 -12.43 12.60
N TYR A 164 -62.36 -13.14 13.68
CA TYR A 164 -62.13 -12.69 15.05
C TYR A 164 -61.24 -13.71 15.76
N ASP A 165 -60.21 -13.21 16.43
CA ASP A 165 -59.46 -13.99 17.40
C ASP A 165 -60.19 -13.95 18.76
N LEU A 166 -60.26 -15.08 19.46
CA LEU A 166 -60.98 -15.22 20.73
C LEU A 166 -60.05 -15.22 21.95
N THR A 167 -58.72 -15.11 21.75
CA THR A 167 -57.75 -15.00 22.86
C THR A 167 -57.85 -13.66 23.59
N THR A 168 -58.23 -12.59 22.89
CA THR A 168 -58.31 -11.23 23.44
C THR A 168 -59.57 -11.04 24.29
N SER A 169 -59.41 -10.85 25.60
CA SER A 169 -60.51 -10.80 26.58
C SER A 169 -61.37 -9.52 26.57
N ASP A 170 -61.38 -8.73 25.49
CA ASP A 170 -62.11 -7.46 25.43
C ASP A 170 -63.58 -7.64 25.00
N THR A 171 -64.45 -6.79 25.52
CA THR A 171 -65.91 -6.82 25.36
C THR A 171 -66.42 -6.23 24.03
N LEU A 172 -65.51 -5.71 23.20
CA LEU A 172 -65.74 -5.27 21.83
C LEU A 172 -64.67 -5.87 20.91
N LEU A 173 -64.82 -7.15 20.58
CA LEU A 173 -63.99 -7.82 19.56
C LEU A 173 -64.20 -7.15 18.19
N GLU A 174 -63.25 -6.32 17.78
CA GLU A 174 -63.09 -5.90 16.38
C GLU A 174 -62.46 -7.07 15.58
N PRO A 175 -62.76 -7.19 14.27
CA PRO A 175 -62.23 -8.28 13.47
C PRO A 175 -60.76 -8.02 13.09
N VAL A 176 -59.91 -9.03 13.28
CA VAL A 176 -58.49 -8.98 12.88
C VAL A 176 -58.30 -9.04 11.37
N MET A 177 -59.34 -9.45 10.63
CA MET A 177 -59.40 -9.36 9.17
C MET A 177 -60.84 -9.26 8.66
N GLU A 178 -61.08 -8.42 7.66
CA GLU A 178 -62.31 -8.38 6.86
C GLU A 178 -62.00 -8.64 5.38
N LEU A 179 -62.68 -9.61 4.76
CA LEU A 179 -62.67 -9.88 3.33
C LEU A 179 -64.03 -9.50 2.73
N HIS A 180 -64.00 -8.67 1.68
CA HIS A 180 -65.15 -8.26 0.89
C HIS A 180 -65.10 -8.87 -0.52
N THR A 181 -66.22 -9.42 -0.99
CA THR A 181 -66.37 -9.92 -2.37
C THR A 181 -67.85 -9.94 -2.81
N THR A 182 -68.13 -10.27 -4.08
CA THR A 182 -69.50 -10.44 -4.60
C THR A 182 -70.02 -11.87 -4.48
N LYS A 183 -69.13 -12.87 -4.39
CA LYS A 183 -69.50 -14.29 -4.26
C LYS A 183 -68.42 -15.08 -3.54
N VAL A 184 -68.83 -15.96 -2.63
CA VAL A 184 -67.99 -17.03 -2.05
C VAL A 184 -68.67 -18.38 -2.24
N SER A 185 -67.89 -19.42 -2.48
CA SER A 185 -68.32 -20.83 -2.51
C SER A 185 -67.46 -21.62 -1.52
N PHE A 186 -68.00 -22.69 -0.93
CA PHE A 186 -67.30 -23.52 0.05
C PHE A 186 -67.69 -25.00 -0.09
N ASP A 187 -66.75 -25.92 0.15
CA ASP A 187 -67.01 -27.35 0.38
C ASP A 187 -66.20 -27.87 1.58
N ASN A 188 -66.88 -27.99 2.73
CA ASN A 188 -66.33 -28.38 4.02
C ASN A 188 -66.06 -29.90 4.11
N LEU A 189 -66.19 -30.65 3.00
CA LEU A 189 -65.72 -32.04 2.92
C LEU A 189 -64.23 -32.12 2.50
N ILE A 190 -63.69 -31.04 1.94
CA ILE A 190 -62.33 -30.96 1.37
C ILE A 190 -61.57 -29.68 1.79
N GLY A 191 -62.14 -28.90 2.71
CA GLY A 191 -61.51 -27.69 3.27
C GLY A 191 -61.36 -26.52 2.29
N GLU A 192 -62.17 -26.46 1.23
CA GLU A 192 -61.96 -25.55 0.08
C GLU A 192 -62.95 -24.36 0.09
N ILE A 193 -62.42 -23.14 -0.13
CA ILE A 193 -63.17 -21.87 -0.21
C ILE A 193 -62.73 -21.08 -1.45
N ASP A 194 -63.67 -20.77 -2.35
CA ASP A 194 -63.44 -20.05 -3.60
C ASP A 194 -64.21 -18.74 -3.69
N CYS A 195 -63.52 -17.63 -3.98
CA CYS A 195 -64.11 -16.33 -4.32
C CYS A 195 -63.72 -15.97 -5.77
N PRO A 196 -64.57 -16.27 -6.77
CA PRO A 196 -64.20 -16.20 -8.20
C PRO A 196 -64.14 -14.78 -8.78
N ASP A 197 -64.69 -13.80 -8.06
CA ASP A 197 -64.71 -12.39 -8.46
C ASP A 197 -63.52 -11.61 -7.86
N VAL A 198 -63.61 -10.28 -7.80
CA VAL A 198 -62.69 -9.42 -7.06
C VAL A 198 -62.81 -9.71 -5.55
N VAL A 199 -61.67 -9.80 -4.88
CA VAL A 199 -61.55 -9.82 -3.42
C VAL A 199 -60.82 -8.58 -2.93
N ARG A 200 -61.26 -8.06 -1.78
CA ARG A 200 -60.55 -7.06 -0.99
C ARG A 200 -60.39 -7.59 0.43
N ILE A 201 -59.16 -7.84 0.87
CA ILE A 201 -58.84 -8.28 2.22
C ILE A 201 -58.21 -7.11 2.97
N MET A 202 -58.66 -6.85 4.19
CA MET A 202 -58.23 -5.74 5.03
C MET A 202 -57.93 -6.23 6.45
N SER A 203 -56.83 -5.77 7.04
CA SER A 203 -56.48 -5.95 8.45
C SER A 203 -55.90 -4.64 9.01
N THR A 204 -55.53 -4.61 10.30
CA THR A 204 -55.10 -3.39 11.03
C THR A 204 -54.07 -2.53 10.27
N ASN A 205 -53.12 -3.17 9.58
CA ASN A 205 -52.03 -2.51 8.88
C ASN A 205 -51.89 -2.92 7.39
N GLN A 206 -52.84 -3.70 6.83
CA GLN A 206 -52.74 -4.28 5.48
C GLN A 206 -54.02 -4.13 4.65
N LEU A 207 -53.85 -3.93 3.34
CA LEU A 207 -54.90 -3.96 2.33
C LEU A 207 -54.41 -4.76 1.11
N LEU A 208 -55.02 -5.90 0.85
CA LEU A 208 -54.80 -6.73 -0.35
C LEU A 208 -56.00 -6.60 -1.29
N VAL A 209 -55.73 -6.43 -2.59
CA VAL A 209 -56.75 -6.44 -3.65
C VAL A 209 -56.31 -7.38 -4.78
N GLY A 210 -57.20 -8.27 -5.19
CA GLY A 210 -56.93 -9.26 -6.23
C GLY A 210 -58.22 -9.93 -6.73
N GLN A 211 -58.08 -10.99 -7.52
CA GLN A 211 -59.18 -11.68 -8.19
C GLN A 211 -58.99 -13.20 -8.15
N LYS A 212 -60.09 -13.96 -8.07
CA LYS A 212 -60.09 -15.43 -8.02
C LYS A 212 -59.23 -15.98 -6.87
N LEU A 213 -59.63 -15.66 -5.65
CA LEU A 213 -59.04 -16.28 -4.45
C LEU A 213 -59.55 -17.71 -4.31
N SER A 214 -58.65 -18.65 -4.04
CA SER A 214 -58.94 -20.00 -3.57
C SER A 214 -58.11 -20.29 -2.32
N VAL A 215 -58.72 -20.88 -1.30
CA VAL A 215 -58.06 -21.27 -0.05
C VAL A 215 -58.42 -22.73 0.24
N ARG A 216 -57.40 -23.56 0.50
CA ARG A 216 -57.56 -24.93 0.98
C ARG A 216 -56.96 -25.09 2.37
N PHE A 217 -57.74 -25.63 3.27
CA PHE A 217 -57.41 -25.96 4.65
C PHE A 217 -57.43 -27.49 4.87
N ASN A 218 -56.83 -27.96 5.97
CA ASN A 218 -56.72 -29.38 6.31
C ASN A 218 -57.16 -29.65 7.75
N ASP A 219 -58.44 -30.01 7.91
CA ASP A 219 -59.13 -30.32 9.17
C ASP A 219 -58.49 -31.43 10.04
N LEU A 220 -57.49 -32.17 9.53
CA LEU A 220 -56.81 -33.25 10.26
C LEU A 220 -55.39 -32.89 10.72
N GLU A 221 -54.75 -31.91 10.07
CA GLU A 221 -53.40 -31.45 10.38
C GLU A 221 -53.38 -29.96 10.79
N GLU A 222 -54.56 -29.36 10.99
CA GLU A 222 -54.80 -28.02 11.55
C GLU A 222 -54.09 -26.85 10.83
N ARG A 223 -53.73 -27.06 9.56
CA ARG A 223 -52.89 -26.15 8.77
C ARG A 223 -53.50 -25.69 7.45
N ILE A 224 -52.98 -24.59 6.89
CA ILE A 224 -53.36 -24.10 5.56
C ILE A 224 -52.55 -24.85 4.49
N GLU A 225 -53.23 -25.53 3.59
CA GLU A 225 -52.61 -26.31 2.51
C GLU A 225 -52.33 -25.51 1.24
N LEU A 226 -53.16 -24.51 0.97
CA LEU A 226 -53.02 -23.62 -0.18
C LEU A 226 -53.73 -22.28 0.08
N VAL A 227 -53.08 -21.19 -0.30
CA VAL A 227 -53.75 -19.96 -0.73
C VAL A 227 -53.33 -19.71 -2.16
N HIS A 228 -54.26 -19.37 -3.05
CA HIS A 228 -53.96 -18.97 -4.41
C HIS A 228 -54.83 -17.78 -4.82
N ILE A 229 -54.24 -16.81 -5.50
CA ILE A 229 -54.91 -15.67 -6.13
C ILE A 229 -54.37 -15.59 -7.55
N GLU A 230 -55.22 -15.80 -8.56
CA GLU A 230 -54.76 -15.89 -9.96
C GLU A 230 -54.23 -14.55 -10.48
N HIS A 231 -54.80 -13.42 -10.02
CA HIS A 231 -54.38 -12.05 -10.38
C HIS A 231 -54.35 -11.14 -9.14
N LEU A 232 -53.22 -10.51 -8.85
CA LEU A 232 -53.04 -9.60 -7.71
C LEU A 232 -52.90 -8.14 -8.17
N ASP A 233 -53.88 -7.28 -7.85
CA ASP A 233 -53.82 -5.86 -8.23
C ASP A 233 -52.77 -5.10 -7.40
N TYR A 234 -52.74 -5.33 -6.08
CA TYR A 234 -51.71 -4.85 -5.14
C TYR A 234 -51.89 -5.42 -3.73
N ILE A 235 -50.82 -5.33 -2.93
CA ILE A 235 -50.89 -5.29 -1.46
C ILE A 235 -50.29 -3.97 -0.98
N LEU A 236 -50.91 -3.34 0.01
CA LEU A 236 -50.52 -2.08 0.62
C LEU A 236 -50.37 -2.25 2.13
N PHE A 237 -49.26 -1.79 2.68
CA PHE A 237 -48.90 -1.82 4.10
C PHE A 237 -48.83 -0.39 4.63
N THR A 238 -49.41 -0.17 5.81
CA THR A 238 -49.40 1.12 6.50
C THR A 238 -48.83 0.94 7.90
N PRO A 239 -47.75 1.63 8.29
CA PRO A 239 -47.17 1.49 9.63
C PRO A 239 -48.14 1.99 10.71
N GLU A 240 -48.11 1.34 11.88
CA GLU A 240 -48.93 1.76 13.02
C GLU A 240 -48.41 3.07 13.62
N SER A 241 -49.25 4.10 13.62
CA SER A 241 -48.90 5.38 14.23
C SER A 241 -48.89 5.26 15.76
N GLN A 242 -47.70 5.30 16.37
CA GLN A 242 -47.56 5.36 17.83
C GLN A 242 -48.24 6.63 18.36
N ASN A 243 -49.30 6.47 19.15
CA ASN A 243 -50.02 7.58 19.76
C ASN A 243 -49.13 8.31 20.80
N GLU A 244 -49.05 9.64 20.71
CA GLU A 244 -48.24 10.46 21.61
C GLU A 244 -48.64 10.27 23.10
N PRO A 245 -47.72 9.87 24.00
CA PRO A 245 -47.99 9.89 25.43
C PRO A 245 -48.04 11.35 25.94
N GLN A 246 -49.26 11.83 26.23
CA GLN A 246 -49.46 13.21 26.69
C GLN A 246 -48.65 13.52 27.98
N ARG A 247 -47.76 14.51 27.88
CA ARG A 247 -47.05 15.08 29.04
C ARG A 247 -48.03 15.58 30.10
N ASN A 248 -47.89 15.08 31.33
CA ASN A 248 -48.27 15.82 32.54
C ASN A 248 -47.26 15.57 33.67
N ASN A 249 -46.91 16.63 34.40
CA ASN A 249 -45.80 16.62 35.36
C ASN A 249 -46.25 16.27 36.79
N ALA A 250 -45.57 15.32 37.43
CA ALA A 250 -45.34 15.33 38.88
C ALA A 250 -44.15 14.43 39.26
N SER A 251 -43.39 14.83 40.29
CA SER A 251 -42.29 14.07 40.90
C SER A 251 -42.15 14.50 42.36
N PRO A 252 -41.31 13.88 43.22
CA PRO A 252 -40.70 12.54 43.17
C PRO A 252 -41.01 11.72 44.45
N THR A 253 -40.42 10.53 44.66
CA THR A 253 -39.75 10.10 45.94
C THR A 253 -39.17 8.66 45.90
N GLN A 254 -37.82 8.60 45.90
CA GLN A 254 -36.90 7.68 46.60
C GLN A 254 -36.87 6.12 46.43
N VAL A 255 -35.74 5.67 45.85
CA VAL A 255 -34.68 4.79 46.43
C VAL A 255 -34.91 3.27 46.64
N ALA A 256 -34.07 2.50 45.93
CA ALA A 256 -33.37 1.23 46.28
C ALA A 256 -33.51 0.16 45.16
N ASP A 257 -32.56 -0.74 44.89
CA ASP A 257 -31.09 -0.88 45.10
C ASP A 257 -30.64 -2.16 44.34
N LYS A 258 -29.34 -2.35 44.03
CA LYS A 258 -28.73 -3.45 43.24
C LYS A 258 -29.00 -3.39 41.72
N THR A 259 -28.09 -3.55 40.75
CA THR A 259 -26.68 -4.06 40.62
C THR A 259 -26.54 -5.55 40.26
N VAL A 260 -25.62 -5.81 39.29
CA VAL A 260 -24.96 -7.07 38.87
C VAL A 260 -25.43 -7.67 37.51
N GLU A 261 -24.56 -7.43 36.51
CA GLU A 261 -23.98 -8.33 35.46
C GLU A 261 -24.86 -9.25 34.58
N SER A 262 -24.51 -9.23 33.28
CA SER A 262 -24.80 -10.25 32.27
C SER A 262 -23.91 -11.49 32.45
N GLU A 263 -24.30 -12.64 31.89
CA GLU A 263 -23.32 -13.48 31.17
C GLU A 263 -23.96 -14.30 30.05
N THR A 264 -23.12 -14.72 29.10
CA THR A 264 -23.48 -15.34 27.81
C THR A 264 -23.20 -16.84 27.82
N ILE A 265 -24.00 -17.65 27.13
CA ILE A 265 -23.67 -19.05 26.82
C ILE A 265 -23.79 -19.31 25.32
N SER A 266 -22.75 -19.91 24.76
CA SER A 266 -22.67 -20.36 23.36
C SER A 266 -22.36 -21.89 23.33
N PRO A 267 -22.24 -22.56 22.17
CA PRO A 267 -23.27 -23.51 21.75
C PRO A 267 -22.89 -24.98 21.93
N THR A 268 -23.88 -25.87 21.81
CA THR A 268 -23.70 -27.33 21.68
C THR A 268 -24.86 -27.88 20.82
N PRO A 269 -24.63 -28.81 19.87
CA PRO A 269 -25.46 -28.88 18.66
C PRO A 269 -26.69 -29.80 18.74
N ALA A 270 -27.68 -29.43 17.93
CA ALA A 270 -28.69 -30.28 17.28
C ALA A 270 -29.40 -31.34 18.15
N SER A 271 -30.59 -31.01 18.63
CA SER A 271 -31.62 -31.97 19.04
C SER A 271 -32.96 -31.51 18.47
N VAL A 272 -33.44 -32.19 17.42
CA VAL A 272 -34.71 -31.90 16.74
C VAL A 272 -35.85 -32.49 17.58
N THR A 273 -36.74 -31.65 18.09
CA THR A 273 -37.99 -32.05 18.77
C THR A 273 -38.98 -30.89 18.80
N GLU A 274 -40.25 -31.20 18.51
CA GLU A 274 -41.38 -30.27 18.31
C GLU A 274 -41.21 -29.47 16.98
N GLU A 275 -42.27 -29.41 16.17
CA GLU A 275 -42.21 -29.10 14.72
C GLU A 275 -42.83 -27.74 14.42
N ASP A 276 -42.01 -26.69 14.25
CA ASP A 276 -42.46 -25.37 13.82
C ASP A 276 -43.06 -25.41 12.41
N GLU A 277 -44.25 -24.84 12.21
CA GLU A 277 -44.88 -24.79 10.89
C GLU A 277 -44.34 -23.64 10.05
N TYR A 278 -43.56 -23.99 9.03
CA TYR A 278 -43.07 -23.05 8.02
C TYR A 278 -43.98 -22.97 6.79
N TYR A 279 -44.05 -21.78 6.21
CA TYR A 279 -44.82 -21.48 5.00
C TYR A 279 -43.97 -20.66 4.02
N ILE A 280 -44.30 -20.76 2.74
CA ILE A 280 -43.73 -19.91 1.69
C ILE A 280 -44.82 -19.23 0.88
N VAL A 281 -44.80 -17.89 0.86
CA VAL A 281 -45.57 -17.06 -0.06
C VAL A 281 -44.72 -16.81 -1.31
N THR A 282 -45.31 -16.95 -2.48
CA THR A 282 -44.72 -16.67 -3.79
C THR A 282 -45.58 -15.65 -4.54
N PHE A 283 -44.94 -14.60 -5.03
CA PHE A 283 -45.45 -13.69 -6.05
C PHE A 283 -44.70 -13.98 -7.35
N SER A 284 -45.44 -14.07 -8.47
CA SER A 284 -44.88 -14.38 -9.79
C SER A 284 -45.16 -13.27 -10.81
N ASP A 285 -44.28 -13.21 -11.80
CA ASP A 285 -44.32 -12.34 -12.98
C ASP A 285 -44.26 -10.83 -12.65
N ASN A 286 -43.14 -10.19 -12.96
CA ASN A 286 -42.96 -8.72 -12.89
C ASN A 286 -43.27 -8.11 -11.50
N VAL A 287 -42.69 -8.69 -10.44
CA VAL A 287 -42.88 -8.22 -9.07
C VAL A 287 -42.15 -6.89 -8.85
N THR A 288 -42.89 -5.92 -8.31
CA THR A 288 -42.39 -4.58 -7.98
C THR A 288 -42.79 -4.20 -6.55
N VAL A 289 -41.84 -3.67 -5.79
CA VAL A 289 -41.96 -3.30 -4.38
C VAL A 289 -41.55 -1.84 -4.21
N GLN A 290 -42.41 -1.03 -3.58
CA GLN A 290 -42.24 0.44 -3.52
C GLN A 290 -42.50 0.96 -2.10
N GLN A 291 -41.57 1.75 -1.56
CA GLN A 291 -41.71 2.48 -0.31
C GLN A 291 -41.58 3.99 -0.57
N GLY A 292 -42.41 4.79 0.11
CA GLY A 292 -42.40 6.26 0.00
C GLY A 292 -43.78 6.85 -0.31
N ALA A 293 -44.40 7.56 0.63
CA ALA A 293 -45.80 8.01 0.50
C ALA A 293 -46.04 9.16 -0.51
N THR A 294 -45.05 9.99 -0.80
CA THR A 294 -45.18 11.15 -1.74
C THR A 294 -44.02 11.33 -2.72
N LYS A 295 -42.87 10.70 -2.46
CA LYS A 295 -41.73 10.53 -3.35
C LYS A 295 -41.32 9.08 -3.18
N ILE A 296 -41.14 8.34 -4.29
CA ILE A 296 -40.53 7.01 -4.23
C ILE A 296 -39.07 7.23 -3.84
N SER A 297 -38.75 6.96 -2.57
CA SER A 297 -37.38 6.92 -2.06
C SER A 297 -36.73 5.58 -2.42
N LYS A 298 -37.53 4.51 -2.37
CA LYS A 298 -37.07 3.13 -2.25
C LYS A 298 -37.90 2.22 -3.18
N LEU A 299 -37.22 1.48 -4.06
CA LEU A 299 -37.80 0.60 -5.09
C LEU A 299 -37.01 -0.72 -5.18
N ALA A 300 -37.70 -1.86 -5.22
CA ALA A 300 -37.14 -3.15 -5.63
C ALA A 300 -37.99 -3.78 -6.74
N HIS A 301 -37.37 -4.52 -7.65
CA HIS A 301 -37.98 -5.01 -8.89
C HIS A 301 -37.33 -6.32 -9.37
N GLY A 302 -38.13 -7.28 -9.83
CA GLY A 302 -37.66 -8.59 -10.32
C GLY A 302 -38.80 -9.45 -10.86
N ASP A 303 -38.48 -10.67 -11.30
CA ASP A 303 -39.47 -11.59 -11.91
C ASP A 303 -40.37 -12.23 -10.86
N LYS A 304 -39.80 -12.57 -9.70
CA LYS A 304 -40.43 -13.37 -8.67
C LYS A 304 -39.96 -12.93 -7.29
N LEU A 305 -40.87 -12.89 -6.32
CA LEU A 305 -40.57 -12.67 -4.91
C LEU A 305 -41.07 -13.87 -4.12
N THR A 306 -40.23 -14.43 -3.25
CA THR A 306 -40.67 -15.41 -2.25
C THR A 306 -40.36 -14.96 -0.84
N VAL A 307 -41.27 -15.27 0.08
CA VAL A 307 -41.16 -14.98 1.51
C VAL A 307 -41.36 -16.30 2.25
N ALA A 308 -40.37 -16.72 3.03
CA ALA A 308 -40.44 -17.87 3.93
C ALA A 308 -40.42 -17.39 5.40
N PHE A 309 -41.33 -17.92 6.21
CA PHE A 309 -41.52 -17.57 7.63
C PHE A 309 -42.13 -18.79 8.36
N SER A 310 -42.25 -18.70 9.68
CA SER A 310 -43.00 -19.66 10.51
C SER A 310 -44.21 -19.02 11.21
N ASN A 311 -44.98 -19.83 11.93
CA ASN A 311 -45.93 -19.37 12.94
C ASN A 311 -45.32 -18.50 14.05
N GLU A 312 -44.03 -18.62 14.34
CA GLU A 312 -43.32 -17.85 15.39
C GLU A 312 -42.83 -16.46 14.95
N SER A 313 -42.67 -16.21 13.65
CA SER A 313 -42.00 -15.01 13.10
C SER A 313 -42.67 -13.65 13.40
N ASN A 314 -43.84 -13.63 14.02
CA ASN A 314 -44.58 -12.43 14.42
C ASN A 314 -44.56 -12.15 15.94
N LYS A 315 -43.85 -12.94 16.76
CA LYS A 315 -43.76 -12.68 18.21
C LYS A 315 -42.76 -11.54 18.49
N PRO A 316 -43.21 -10.38 19.01
CA PRO A 316 -42.28 -9.30 19.38
C PRO A 316 -41.44 -9.72 20.59
N THR A 317 -40.18 -9.26 20.63
CA THR A 317 -39.15 -9.69 21.61
C THR A 317 -39.39 -9.14 23.03
N ALA A 318 -40.48 -9.57 23.65
CA ALA A 318 -40.73 -9.45 25.08
C ALA A 318 -40.11 -10.65 25.83
N GLN A 319 -39.74 -10.44 27.10
CA GLN A 319 -38.99 -11.42 27.88
C GLN A 319 -39.80 -12.71 28.12
N THR A 320 -39.11 -13.85 28.03
CA THR A 320 -39.69 -15.18 28.24
C THR A 320 -40.35 -15.32 29.60
N ASN A 321 -41.59 -15.81 29.60
CA ASN A 321 -42.08 -16.66 30.67
C ASN A 321 -42.71 -17.90 30.02
N ASN A 322 -42.32 -19.09 30.48
CA ASN A 322 -42.76 -20.35 29.89
C ASN A 322 -44.24 -20.61 30.20
N GLU A 323 -45.00 -20.86 29.14
CA GLU A 323 -46.38 -21.33 29.17
C GLU A 323 -46.50 -22.45 28.13
N ARG A 324 -47.00 -23.63 28.50
CA ARG A 324 -47.36 -24.66 27.53
C ARG A 324 -48.80 -24.45 27.06
N GLN A 325 -49.00 -23.45 26.21
CA GLN A 325 -50.25 -23.33 25.47
C GLN A 325 -50.29 -24.33 24.32
N GLU A 326 -51.44 -24.97 24.13
CA GLU A 326 -51.65 -26.01 23.13
C GLU A 326 -51.62 -25.41 21.72
N HIS A 327 -51.12 -26.19 20.73
CA HIS A 327 -51.14 -25.75 19.33
C HIS A 327 -52.58 -25.60 18.84
N ASP A 328 -52.87 -24.46 18.19
CA ASP A 328 -54.24 -24.09 17.85
C ASP A 328 -54.25 -23.32 16.51
N MET A 329 -55.01 -23.85 15.54
CA MET A 329 -55.17 -23.42 14.13
C MET A 329 -54.93 -21.93 13.84
N ASN A 330 -53.90 -21.57 13.06
CA ASN A 330 -53.51 -20.17 12.89
C ASN A 330 -53.99 -19.48 11.59
N LEU A 331 -55.31 -19.42 11.36
CA LEU A 331 -55.91 -18.65 10.23
C LEU A 331 -55.58 -17.14 10.27
N HIS A 332 -55.02 -16.64 11.38
CA HIS A 332 -54.50 -15.28 11.53
C HIS A 332 -53.38 -14.98 10.53
N GLN A 333 -52.67 -16.03 10.07
CA GLN A 333 -51.60 -15.94 9.10
C GLN A 333 -52.01 -15.19 7.82
N LEU A 334 -53.14 -15.54 7.19
CA LEU A 334 -53.62 -14.93 5.94
C LEU A 334 -53.77 -13.39 5.96
N ALA A 335 -53.78 -12.79 7.15
CA ALA A 335 -53.92 -11.34 7.38
C ALA A 335 -52.67 -10.67 7.98
N GLN A 336 -51.62 -11.46 8.24
CA GLN A 336 -50.38 -11.05 8.94
C GLN A 336 -49.09 -11.72 8.42
N THR A 337 -49.12 -12.67 7.47
CA THR A 337 -47.93 -13.37 6.92
C THR A 337 -47.18 -12.61 5.83
N ILE A 338 -47.56 -11.36 5.64
CA ILE A 338 -46.58 -10.38 5.21
C ILE A 338 -46.43 -9.40 6.38
N PRO A 339 -45.59 -9.71 7.39
CA PRO A 339 -45.05 -8.69 8.29
C PRO A 339 -44.76 -7.38 7.55
N VAL A 340 -45.12 -6.24 8.15
CA VAL A 340 -44.80 -4.90 7.59
C VAL A 340 -43.29 -4.73 7.38
N THR A 341 -42.49 -5.47 8.15
CA THR A 341 -41.03 -5.59 8.05
C THR A 341 -40.51 -6.30 6.78
N ILE A 342 -41.26 -7.20 6.13
CA ILE A 342 -40.80 -7.86 4.88
C ILE A 342 -40.55 -6.84 3.78
N VAL A 343 -41.40 -5.82 3.73
CA VAL A 343 -41.50 -4.93 2.58
C VAL A 343 -40.66 -3.67 2.78
N THR A 344 -40.36 -3.30 4.03
CA THR A 344 -39.38 -2.26 4.37
C THR A 344 -37.94 -2.77 4.34
N ALA A 345 -37.67 -3.96 4.90
CA ALA A 345 -36.31 -4.52 4.92
C ALA A 345 -35.78 -4.83 3.52
N ALA A 346 -36.67 -5.21 2.59
CA ALA A 346 -36.34 -5.39 1.17
C ALA A 346 -35.71 -4.14 0.51
N ILE A 347 -35.71 -2.98 1.17
CA ILE A 347 -35.18 -1.72 0.63
C ILE A 347 -34.47 -0.81 1.65
N ALA A 348 -34.03 -1.28 2.83
CA ALA A 348 -33.44 -0.38 3.85
C ALA A 348 -32.39 -0.97 4.82
N ASN A 349 -31.15 -0.48 4.73
CA ASN A 349 -30.20 -0.40 5.85
C ASN A 349 -30.55 0.78 6.78
N THR A 350 -31.79 0.83 7.30
CA THR A 350 -32.23 1.85 8.26
C THR A 350 -33.60 1.43 8.83
N PRO A 351 -33.85 1.55 10.14
CA PRO A 351 -35.19 1.39 10.68
C PRO A 351 -36.17 2.38 10.01
N PRO A 352 -37.42 1.97 9.73
CA PRO A 352 -38.35 2.82 9.00
C PRO A 352 -38.70 4.09 9.80
N ILE A 353 -38.53 5.25 9.17
CA ILE A 353 -39.16 6.49 9.63
C ILE A 353 -40.68 6.23 9.61
N ALA A 354 -41.35 6.50 10.74
CA ALA A 354 -42.64 5.91 11.10
C ALA A 354 -43.88 6.40 10.31
N GLU A 355 -43.70 6.89 9.09
CA GLU A 355 -44.76 7.47 8.24
C GLU A 355 -44.88 6.81 6.85
N ASP A 356 -43.90 6.04 6.38
CA ASP A 356 -43.89 5.56 5.00
C ASP A 356 -44.70 4.27 4.76
N THR A 357 -45.70 4.36 3.89
CA THR A 357 -46.44 3.21 3.35
C THR A 357 -45.60 2.41 2.35
N VAL A 358 -45.87 1.11 2.26
CA VAL A 358 -45.19 0.20 1.32
C VAL A 358 -46.19 -0.55 0.45
N LYS A 359 -45.87 -0.76 -0.84
CA LYS A 359 -46.76 -1.38 -1.83
C LYS A 359 -46.04 -2.49 -2.60
N ILE A 360 -46.71 -3.63 -2.77
CA ILE A 360 -46.33 -4.73 -3.68
C ILE A 360 -47.31 -4.78 -4.86
N THR A 361 -46.81 -5.05 -6.06
CA THR A 361 -47.58 -5.39 -7.27
C THR A 361 -46.87 -6.46 -8.08
N CYS A 362 -47.60 -7.29 -8.81
CA CYS A 362 -47.07 -8.22 -9.83
C CYS A 362 -48.09 -8.35 -10.97
N ASP A 363 -47.65 -8.77 -12.16
CA ASP A 363 -48.56 -9.05 -13.29
C ASP A 363 -49.22 -10.44 -13.18
N GLY A 364 -48.61 -11.34 -12.39
CA GLY A 364 -49.12 -12.68 -12.11
C GLY A 364 -49.96 -12.77 -10.83
N GLY A 365 -49.79 -13.89 -10.12
CA GLY A 365 -50.59 -14.25 -8.95
C GLY A 365 -49.79 -14.39 -7.66
N LEU A 366 -50.52 -14.55 -6.54
CA LEU A 366 -49.98 -14.92 -5.23
C LEU A 366 -50.28 -16.39 -4.96
N THR A 367 -49.32 -17.13 -4.39
CA THR A 367 -49.53 -18.50 -3.89
C THR A 367 -48.82 -18.72 -2.56
N MET A 368 -49.52 -19.24 -1.55
CA MET A 368 -48.95 -19.66 -0.25
C MET A 368 -49.13 -21.17 -0.07
N VAL A 369 -48.08 -21.86 0.37
CA VAL A 369 -48.10 -23.30 0.73
C VAL A 369 -47.18 -23.59 1.92
N PRO A 370 -47.36 -24.71 2.65
CA PRO A 370 -46.40 -25.19 3.64
C PRO A 370 -45.00 -25.43 3.05
N LEU A 371 -43.96 -25.11 3.81
CA LEU A 371 -42.56 -25.15 3.38
C LEU A 371 -41.79 -26.29 4.07
N ASN A 372 -41.73 -27.43 3.41
CA ASN A 372 -40.97 -28.61 3.86
C ASN A 372 -39.53 -28.68 3.29
N ASP A 373 -39.07 -27.63 2.62
CA ASP A 373 -37.79 -27.58 1.90
C ASP A 373 -36.73 -26.87 2.75
N VAL A 374 -35.85 -27.66 3.37
CA VAL A 374 -34.81 -27.20 4.31
C VAL A 374 -33.87 -26.16 3.69
N GLU A 375 -33.63 -26.19 2.37
CA GLU A 375 -32.77 -25.20 1.69
C GLU A 375 -33.41 -23.81 1.58
N LYS A 376 -34.71 -23.68 1.87
CA LYS A 376 -35.51 -22.46 1.77
C LYS A 376 -35.99 -21.89 3.11
N LEU A 377 -35.78 -22.61 4.21
CA LEU A 377 -36.13 -22.13 5.54
C LEU A 377 -35.34 -20.84 5.91
N PRO A 378 -35.88 -19.98 6.78
CA PRO A 378 -35.11 -18.97 7.51
C PRO A 378 -34.10 -19.62 8.48
N SER A 379 -33.13 -18.87 9.00
CA SER A 379 -32.10 -19.40 9.93
C SER A 379 -32.68 -19.86 11.27
N THR A 380 -33.76 -19.23 11.73
CA THR A 380 -34.49 -19.56 12.97
C THR A 380 -35.99 -19.49 12.72
N PRO A 381 -36.85 -20.11 13.54
CA PRO A 381 -38.30 -19.97 13.41
C PRO A 381 -38.75 -18.49 13.48
N GLN A 382 -38.11 -17.69 14.33
CA GLN A 382 -38.44 -16.28 14.53
C GLN A 382 -37.96 -15.37 13.39
N ASP A 383 -36.99 -15.80 12.58
CA ASP A 383 -36.54 -15.09 11.38
C ASP A 383 -37.57 -15.19 10.24
N THR A 384 -37.42 -14.32 9.23
CA THR A 384 -38.16 -14.38 7.97
C THR A 384 -37.18 -14.13 6.84
N ARG A 385 -37.19 -15.03 5.85
CA ARG A 385 -36.29 -15.03 4.70
C ARG A 385 -37.03 -14.58 3.46
N ILE A 386 -36.46 -13.61 2.76
CA ILE A 386 -37.07 -12.96 1.60
C ILE A 386 -36.10 -13.11 0.43
N GLU A 387 -36.60 -13.50 -0.75
CA GLU A 387 -35.79 -13.74 -1.95
C GLU A 387 -36.47 -13.11 -3.17
N LEU A 388 -35.83 -12.10 -3.77
CA LEU A 388 -36.23 -11.45 -5.02
C LEU A 388 -35.33 -11.94 -6.16
N PHE A 389 -35.93 -12.60 -7.14
CA PHE A 389 -35.24 -13.23 -8.26
C PHE A 389 -35.26 -12.35 -9.51
N ALA A 390 -34.20 -12.43 -10.31
CA ALA A 390 -34.09 -11.75 -11.60
C ALA A 390 -35.01 -12.35 -12.67
N PHE A 391 -35.22 -11.56 -13.73
CA PHE A 391 -35.79 -12.05 -14.99
C PHE A 391 -34.77 -12.92 -15.74
N GLY A 392 -35.23 -13.61 -16.78
CA GLY A 392 -34.37 -14.49 -17.59
C GLY A 392 -33.23 -13.76 -18.33
N ASP A 393 -33.39 -12.46 -18.57
CA ASP A 393 -32.45 -11.59 -19.29
C ASP A 393 -32.23 -10.20 -18.66
N GLU A 394 -32.94 -9.84 -17.58
CA GLU A 394 -32.77 -8.57 -16.83
C GLU A 394 -32.58 -8.82 -15.32
N PRO A 395 -31.67 -8.11 -14.62
CA PRO A 395 -31.34 -8.38 -13.21
C PRO A 395 -32.44 -7.93 -12.24
N ALA A 396 -32.55 -8.64 -11.10
CA ALA A 396 -33.25 -8.12 -9.94
C ALA A 396 -32.55 -6.82 -9.51
N THR A 397 -33.33 -5.74 -9.40
CA THR A 397 -32.85 -4.38 -9.25
C THR A 397 -33.38 -3.76 -7.97
N LEU A 398 -32.50 -3.14 -7.20
CA LEU A 398 -32.77 -2.44 -5.95
C LEU A 398 -32.28 -0.99 -6.07
N VAL A 399 -33.10 -0.01 -5.71
CA VAL A 399 -32.74 1.42 -5.74
C VAL A 399 -33.17 2.10 -4.45
N ASP A 400 -32.21 2.76 -3.80
CA ASP A 400 -32.47 3.73 -2.74
C ASP A 400 -31.95 5.11 -3.19
N SER A 401 -32.90 5.99 -3.48
CA SER A 401 -32.66 7.34 -4.00
C SER A 401 -32.24 8.35 -2.93
N ASP A 402 -32.36 8.00 -1.64
CA ASP A 402 -31.99 8.87 -0.53
C ASP A 402 -30.60 8.52 0.03
N SER A 403 -30.18 7.24 -0.04
CA SER A 403 -28.79 6.80 0.22
C SER A 403 -27.91 6.70 -1.03
N LEU A 404 -28.41 7.13 -2.21
CA LEU A 404 -27.71 7.11 -3.51
C LEU A 404 -27.18 5.70 -3.89
N MET A 405 -27.93 4.66 -3.54
CA MET A 405 -27.58 3.27 -3.76
C MET A 405 -28.36 2.65 -4.92
N THR A 406 -27.73 1.77 -5.69
CA THR A 406 -28.39 0.87 -6.62
C THR A 406 -27.68 -0.48 -6.62
N ALA A 407 -28.42 -1.58 -6.50
CA ALA A 407 -27.86 -2.93 -6.51
C ALA A 407 -28.57 -3.82 -7.54
N ASN A 408 -27.80 -4.59 -8.30
CA ASN A 408 -28.27 -5.47 -9.37
C ASN A 408 -27.75 -6.90 -9.14
N GLY A 409 -28.59 -7.92 -9.34
CA GLY A 409 -28.17 -9.32 -9.19
C GLY A 409 -29.10 -10.33 -9.86
N SER A 410 -28.75 -11.62 -9.77
CA SER A 410 -29.63 -12.74 -10.15
C SER A 410 -30.59 -13.13 -9.01
N LEU A 411 -30.18 -12.92 -7.76
CA LEU A 411 -30.97 -13.10 -6.56
C LEU A 411 -30.52 -12.07 -5.50
N LEU A 412 -31.49 -11.37 -4.93
CA LEU A 412 -31.33 -10.55 -3.73
C LEU A 412 -32.08 -11.22 -2.57
N ARG A 413 -31.36 -11.56 -1.49
CA ARG A 413 -31.89 -12.21 -0.29
C ARG A 413 -31.77 -11.29 0.92
N PHE A 414 -32.79 -11.31 1.77
CA PHE A 414 -32.77 -10.70 3.11
C PHE A 414 -33.16 -11.73 4.17
N GLN A 415 -32.59 -11.56 5.37
CA GLN A 415 -33.00 -12.25 6.60
C GLN A 415 -33.23 -11.20 7.67
N LEU A 416 -34.48 -11.12 8.16
CA LEU A 416 -34.96 -9.98 8.93
C LEU A 416 -34.35 -9.87 10.32
N LEU A 417 -34.27 -10.98 11.05
CA LEU A 417 -33.83 -10.99 12.45
C LEU A 417 -32.29 -10.93 12.56
N GLU A 418 -31.60 -11.46 11.56
CA GLU A 418 -30.13 -11.48 11.47
C GLU A 418 -29.57 -10.19 10.85
N GLU A 419 -30.43 -9.28 10.37
CA GLU A 419 -30.10 -8.07 9.60
C GLU A 419 -29.06 -8.33 8.49
N ARG A 420 -29.27 -9.46 7.81
CA ARG A 420 -28.38 -9.99 6.78
C ARG A 420 -28.96 -9.75 5.39
N VAL A 421 -28.12 -9.27 4.48
CA VAL A 421 -28.41 -9.08 3.06
C VAL A 421 -27.38 -9.84 2.24
N ASP A 422 -27.83 -10.66 1.29
CA ASP A 422 -26.98 -11.34 0.30
C ASP A 422 -27.44 -10.98 -1.12
N LEU A 423 -26.52 -10.52 -1.96
CA LEU A 423 -26.74 -10.20 -3.37
C LEU A 423 -25.86 -11.12 -4.24
N PHE A 424 -26.51 -12.05 -4.95
CA PHE A 424 -25.87 -13.01 -5.84
C PHE A 424 -25.97 -12.56 -7.31
N GLY A 425 -25.02 -12.95 -8.15
CA GLY A 425 -25.04 -12.63 -9.58
C GLY A 425 -23.87 -13.22 -10.36
N SER A 426 -23.79 -12.86 -11.65
CA SER A 426 -22.65 -13.18 -12.51
C SER A 426 -22.41 -12.07 -13.55
N PRO A 427 -22.06 -10.85 -13.11
CA PRO A 427 -21.80 -10.48 -11.71
C PRO A 427 -23.05 -9.99 -10.96
N ALA A 428 -22.92 -9.87 -9.63
CA ALA A 428 -23.67 -8.93 -8.83
C ALA A 428 -22.99 -7.55 -8.89
N GLU A 429 -23.76 -6.47 -8.83
CA GLU A 429 -23.25 -5.10 -8.82
C GLU A 429 -23.89 -4.30 -7.69
N LEU A 430 -23.08 -3.54 -6.95
CA LEU A 430 -23.51 -2.57 -5.96
C LEU A 430 -22.87 -1.22 -6.28
N TYR A 431 -23.69 -0.23 -6.63
CA TYR A 431 -23.29 1.15 -6.80
C TYR A 431 -23.75 1.98 -5.59
N LYS A 432 -22.81 2.66 -4.93
CA LYS A 432 -23.07 3.55 -3.78
C LYS A 432 -22.01 4.65 -3.75
N ASP A 433 -22.41 5.90 -3.48
CA ASP A 433 -21.49 7.04 -3.26
C ASP A 433 -20.38 7.17 -4.34
N ASN A 434 -20.76 7.07 -5.62
CA ASN A 434 -19.88 7.08 -6.79
C ASN A 434 -18.91 5.88 -6.93
N ILE A 435 -18.96 4.89 -6.04
CA ILE A 435 -18.20 3.64 -6.13
C ILE A 435 -19.09 2.54 -6.72
N LEU A 436 -18.61 1.86 -7.76
CA LEU A 436 -19.15 0.58 -8.23
C LEU A 436 -18.33 -0.56 -7.61
N THR A 437 -18.99 -1.48 -6.92
CA THR A 437 -18.44 -2.74 -6.42
C THR A 437 -19.13 -3.89 -7.17
N SER A 438 -18.39 -4.93 -7.54
CA SER A 438 -18.91 -6.05 -8.31
C SER A 438 -18.17 -7.35 -7.98
N SER A 439 -18.91 -8.45 -7.83
CA SER A 439 -18.39 -9.81 -7.59
C SER A 439 -19.50 -10.83 -7.87
N ASN A 440 -19.31 -12.13 -7.63
CA ASN A 440 -20.37 -13.14 -7.80
C ASN A 440 -21.37 -13.18 -6.63
N HIS A 441 -20.93 -12.78 -5.43
CA HIS A 441 -21.76 -12.69 -4.24
C HIS A 441 -21.23 -11.56 -3.34
N LEU A 442 -22.07 -10.55 -3.06
CA LEU A 442 -21.82 -9.47 -2.11
C LEU A 442 -22.75 -9.64 -0.91
N TRP A 443 -22.31 -9.39 0.31
CA TRP A 443 -23.14 -9.55 1.50
C TRP A 443 -22.76 -8.62 2.66
N ILE A 444 -23.70 -8.41 3.58
CA ILE A 444 -23.50 -7.69 4.85
C ILE A 444 -24.44 -8.28 5.92
N ALA A 445 -23.98 -8.37 7.16
CA ALA A 445 -24.75 -8.78 8.33
C ALA A 445 -24.52 -7.74 9.44
N GLN A 446 -25.46 -6.79 9.60
CA GLN A 446 -25.23 -5.61 10.44
C GLN A 446 -25.11 -5.95 11.92
N ASN A 447 -25.94 -6.90 12.41
CA ASN A 447 -25.88 -7.39 13.79
C ASN A 447 -24.63 -8.23 14.11
N GLU A 448 -23.87 -8.67 13.09
CA GLU A 448 -22.58 -9.36 13.26
C GLU A 448 -21.37 -8.43 13.04
N GLY A 449 -21.60 -7.13 12.75
CA GLY A 449 -20.54 -6.18 12.42
C GLY A 449 -19.71 -6.58 11.19
N SER A 450 -20.27 -7.37 10.25
CA SER A 450 -19.49 -8.01 9.18
C SER A 450 -20.11 -7.90 7.79
N GLY A 451 -19.30 -8.12 6.75
CA GLY A 451 -19.74 -8.21 5.36
C GLY A 451 -18.62 -8.66 4.43
N GLY A 452 -18.88 -8.66 3.12
CA GLY A 452 -17.83 -9.00 2.16
C GLY A 452 -18.27 -9.24 0.72
N ALA A 453 -17.31 -9.74 -0.06
CA ALA A 453 -17.44 -10.21 -1.44
C ALA A 453 -16.82 -11.61 -1.56
N ILE A 454 -17.51 -12.56 -2.19
CA ILE A 454 -17.05 -13.94 -2.36
C ILE A 454 -16.83 -14.24 -3.85
N GLY A 455 -15.60 -14.66 -4.17
CA GLY A 455 -15.09 -14.87 -5.52
C GLY A 455 -14.39 -13.63 -6.10
N GLU A 456 -13.98 -13.75 -7.36
CA GLU A 456 -13.37 -12.65 -8.12
C GLU A 456 -14.24 -11.39 -8.13
N GLY A 457 -13.62 -10.22 -8.23
CA GLY A 457 -14.36 -8.97 -8.21
C GLY A 457 -13.55 -7.71 -8.47
N LEU A 458 -14.28 -6.60 -8.48
CA LEU A 458 -13.85 -5.29 -8.93
C LEU A 458 -14.55 -4.19 -8.12
N MET A 459 -13.78 -3.25 -7.60
CA MET A 459 -14.26 -1.97 -7.07
C MET A 459 -13.68 -0.82 -7.91
N THR A 460 -14.47 0.22 -8.18
CA THR A 460 -14.09 1.32 -9.09
C THR A 460 -14.75 2.63 -8.70
N SER A 461 -13.98 3.71 -8.51
CA SER A 461 -14.52 5.06 -8.30
C SER A 461 -14.86 5.75 -9.63
N LYS A 462 -16.14 6.10 -9.84
CA LYS A 462 -16.65 6.81 -11.02
C LYS A 462 -16.68 8.32 -10.80
N THR A 463 -15.52 8.92 -10.49
CA THR A 463 -15.44 10.38 -10.30
C THR A 463 -15.55 11.12 -11.65
N PRO A 464 -16.25 12.27 -11.73
CA PRO A 464 -16.40 13.03 -12.99
C PRO A 464 -15.13 13.76 -13.44
N ASN A 465 -14.05 13.74 -12.64
CA ASN A 465 -12.81 14.49 -12.88
C ASN A 465 -11.67 13.64 -13.50
N ASN A 466 -12.01 12.54 -14.17
CA ASN A 466 -11.08 11.75 -15.00
C ASN A 466 -9.93 11.06 -14.22
N SER A 467 -10.08 10.87 -12.91
CA SER A 467 -9.28 9.99 -12.07
C SER A 467 -10.12 8.83 -11.57
N GLN A 468 -9.94 7.67 -12.18
CA GLN A 468 -10.60 6.42 -11.83
C GLN A 468 -9.62 5.55 -11.03
N THR A 469 -9.90 5.37 -9.74
CA THR A 469 -9.19 4.40 -8.89
C THR A 469 -9.89 3.06 -8.99
N THR A 470 -9.12 1.98 -9.18
CA THR A 470 -9.63 0.65 -9.51
C THR A 470 -8.95 -0.38 -8.61
N LEU A 471 -9.73 -1.25 -7.95
CA LEU A 471 -9.23 -2.33 -7.09
C LEU A 471 -9.84 -3.65 -7.57
N GLN A 472 -9.01 -4.64 -7.86
CA GLN A 472 -9.40 -5.98 -8.29
C GLN A 472 -8.89 -7.03 -7.30
N TRP A 473 -9.59 -8.16 -7.20
CA TRP A 473 -9.21 -9.32 -6.39
C TRP A 473 -9.70 -10.62 -7.06
N SER A 474 -9.05 -11.76 -6.78
CA SER A 474 -9.43 -13.06 -7.36
C SER A 474 -10.13 -14.03 -6.40
N GLU A 475 -10.02 -13.88 -5.07
CA GLU A 475 -10.65 -14.79 -4.10
C GLU A 475 -11.83 -14.16 -3.34
N GLY A 476 -11.69 -12.93 -2.85
CA GLY A 476 -12.74 -12.22 -2.13
C GLY A 476 -12.27 -11.03 -1.31
N VAL A 477 -13.20 -10.43 -0.56
CA VAL A 477 -12.97 -9.31 0.36
C VAL A 477 -13.79 -9.54 1.63
N ASP A 478 -13.18 -9.42 2.80
CA ASP A 478 -13.88 -9.32 4.09
C ASP A 478 -14.01 -7.83 4.48
N LEU A 479 -15.14 -7.46 5.09
CA LEU A 479 -15.40 -6.14 5.66
C LEU A 479 -15.76 -6.30 7.14
N THR A 480 -15.19 -5.45 8.00
CA THR A 480 -15.54 -5.37 9.43
C THR A 480 -16.02 -3.97 9.76
N PHE A 481 -17.03 -3.87 10.62
CA PHE A 481 -17.66 -2.65 11.11
C PHE A 481 -17.56 -2.58 12.64
N ASN A 482 -17.72 -1.39 13.23
CA ASN A 482 -17.64 -1.20 14.68
C ASN A 482 -18.99 -1.42 15.38
N ASP A 483 -18.96 -2.05 16.56
CA ASP A 483 -20.13 -2.37 17.37
C ASP A 483 -20.90 -1.15 17.89
N ASN A 484 -22.22 -1.31 18.04
CA ASN A 484 -23.23 -0.30 18.43
C ASN A 484 -23.10 0.28 19.87
N SER A 485 -21.93 0.22 20.50
CA SER A 485 -21.73 0.57 21.91
C SER A 485 -21.53 2.06 22.22
N GLU A 486 -20.97 2.85 21.28
CA GLU A 486 -20.65 4.28 21.49
C GLU A 486 -21.37 5.26 20.52
N GLY A 487 -22.36 4.79 19.75
CA GLY A 487 -23.24 5.65 18.94
C GLY A 487 -22.70 6.07 17.56
N ASN A 488 -21.63 5.43 17.07
CA ASN A 488 -21.13 5.53 15.69
C ASN A 488 -21.55 4.30 14.87
N GLU A 489 -22.86 4.10 14.72
CA GLU A 489 -23.47 2.96 14.01
C GLU A 489 -22.92 2.80 12.58
N GLY A 490 -22.66 1.55 12.16
CA GLY A 490 -22.35 1.19 10.76
C GLY A 490 -21.01 1.69 10.22
N SER A 491 -20.12 2.22 11.06
CA SER A 491 -18.79 2.69 10.67
C SER A 491 -17.83 1.53 10.36
N LEU A 492 -17.15 1.60 9.22
CA LEU A 492 -16.18 0.58 8.76
C LEU A 492 -14.89 0.67 9.59
N SER A 493 -14.39 -0.48 10.07
CA SER A 493 -13.16 -0.61 10.86
C SER A 493 -12.01 -1.27 10.10
N ALA A 494 -12.30 -2.28 9.26
CA ALA A 494 -11.27 -2.99 8.49
C ALA A 494 -11.77 -3.52 7.14
N ILE A 495 -10.86 -3.60 6.16
CA ILE A 495 -11.02 -4.31 4.88
C ILE A 495 -9.89 -5.33 4.74
N VAL A 496 -10.20 -6.56 4.32
CA VAL A 496 -9.20 -7.60 3.97
C VAL A 496 -9.51 -8.17 2.59
N CYS A 497 -8.78 -7.72 1.56
CA CYS A 497 -8.83 -8.30 0.21
C CYS A 497 -7.91 -9.53 0.11
N LYS A 498 -8.31 -10.53 -0.69
CA LYS A 498 -7.62 -11.83 -0.84
C LYS A 498 -7.47 -12.25 -2.31
N GLY A 499 -6.40 -12.98 -2.59
CA GLY A 499 -6.05 -13.48 -3.93
C GLY A 499 -5.16 -12.50 -4.71
N ASP A 500 -5.05 -12.68 -6.02
CA ASP A 500 -4.30 -11.78 -6.90
C ASP A 500 -4.99 -10.41 -6.91
N ILE A 501 -4.43 -9.45 -6.17
CA ILE A 501 -4.96 -8.11 -5.99
C ILE A 501 -4.24 -7.14 -6.91
N VAL A 502 -5.01 -6.28 -7.58
CA VAL A 502 -4.49 -5.18 -8.40
C VAL A 502 -5.16 -3.88 -7.99
N LEU A 503 -4.39 -2.94 -7.42
CA LEU A 503 -4.82 -1.57 -7.12
C LEU A 503 -4.18 -0.61 -8.14
N SER A 504 -5.00 0.07 -8.93
CA SER A 504 -4.57 0.99 -9.99
C SER A 504 -5.13 2.40 -9.77
N ASP A 505 -4.26 3.41 -9.82
CA ASP A 505 -4.67 4.82 -9.88
C ASP A 505 -3.69 5.64 -10.74
N LYS A 506 -4.25 6.44 -11.67
CA LYS A 506 -3.51 7.39 -12.53
C LYS A 506 -2.24 6.84 -13.23
N GLY A 507 -2.16 5.53 -13.46
CA GLY A 507 -1.00 4.86 -14.10
C GLY A 507 0.01 4.25 -13.12
N SER A 508 -0.15 4.47 -11.82
CA SER A 508 0.54 3.69 -10.78
C SER A 508 -0.27 2.42 -10.47
N ASN A 509 0.41 1.30 -10.22
CA ASN A 509 -0.21 0.00 -9.97
C ASN A 509 0.46 -0.72 -8.79
N VAL A 510 -0.31 -1.33 -7.90
CA VAL A 510 0.19 -2.22 -6.83
C VAL A 510 -0.40 -3.61 -7.03
N TYR A 511 0.46 -4.62 -7.00
CA TYR A 511 0.14 -6.04 -7.10
C TYR A 511 0.54 -6.75 -5.80
N CYS A 512 -0.32 -7.59 -5.23
CA CYS A 512 -0.06 -8.37 -4.00
C CYS A 512 -1.05 -9.55 -3.88
N GLN A 513 -0.86 -10.43 -2.88
CA GLN A 513 -1.74 -11.59 -2.62
C GLN A 513 -2.75 -11.35 -1.48
N LYS A 514 -2.49 -10.34 -0.63
CA LYS A 514 -3.39 -9.89 0.43
C LYS A 514 -3.19 -8.39 0.65
N LEU A 515 -4.28 -7.65 0.81
CA LEU A 515 -4.30 -6.22 1.14
C LEU A 515 -5.22 -6.01 2.33
N GLU A 516 -4.66 -5.51 3.43
CA GLU A 516 -5.38 -5.19 4.67
C GLU A 516 -5.40 -3.66 4.82
N ILE A 517 -6.52 -3.09 5.26
CA ILE A 517 -6.67 -1.65 5.49
C ILE A 517 -7.49 -1.44 6.76
N ASP A 518 -6.89 -0.79 7.76
CA ASP A 518 -7.52 -0.42 9.03
C ASP A 518 -8.02 1.03 8.99
N PHE A 519 -9.11 1.32 9.70
CA PHE A 519 -9.78 2.62 9.69
C PHE A 519 -10.08 3.14 11.11
N ASP A 520 -9.82 4.42 11.35
CA ASP A 520 -10.31 5.17 12.51
C ASP A 520 -11.66 5.84 12.21
N ASN A 521 -12.49 5.93 13.24
CA ASN A 521 -13.78 6.61 13.21
C ASN A 521 -13.68 8.13 13.43
N THR A 522 -14.41 8.92 12.65
CA THR A 522 -14.61 10.35 12.90
C THR A 522 -15.84 10.64 13.78
N ILE A 523 -15.92 11.88 14.29
CA ILE A 523 -17.03 12.38 15.12
C ILE A 523 -18.35 12.50 14.32
N ASP A 524 -18.27 12.53 12.99
CA ASP A 524 -19.38 12.52 12.04
C ASP A 524 -19.62 11.13 11.39
N GLY A 525 -19.08 10.05 11.99
CA GLY A 525 -19.37 8.67 11.62
C GLY A 525 -18.69 8.17 10.34
N SER A 526 -17.74 8.92 9.78
CA SER A 526 -16.96 8.49 8.60
C SER A 526 -15.71 7.70 9.01
N SER A 527 -15.27 6.80 8.14
CA SER A 527 -14.07 5.99 8.33
C SER A 527 -12.89 6.59 7.55
N ILE A 528 -11.79 6.89 8.25
CA ILE A 528 -10.52 7.36 7.65
C ILE A 528 -9.49 6.22 7.78
N PRO A 529 -8.83 5.78 6.70
CA PRO A 529 -7.80 4.74 6.81
C PRO A 529 -6.62 5.25 7.63
N THR A 530 -6.01 4.37 8.44
CA THR A 530 -4.88 4.69 9.32
C THR A 530 -3.63 3.89 8.97
N LEU A 531 -3.81 2.62 8.61
CA LEU A 531 -2.79 1.69 8.15
C LEU A 531 -3.30 0.93 6.92
N ALA A 532 -2.42 0.66 5.96
CA ALA A 532 -2.64 -0.34 4.92
C ALA A 532 -1.42 -1.27 4.81
N VAL A 533 -1.64 -2.57 4.70
CA VAL A 533 -0.60 -3.60 4.59
C VAL A 533 -0.84 -4.44 3.34
N ALA A 534 0.04 -4.31 2.36
CA ALA A 534 0.11 -5.20 1.21
C ALA A 534 1.13 -6.32 1.49
N SER A 535 0.79 -7.57 1.15
CA SER A 535 1.69 -8.72 1.39
C SER A 535 1.57 -9.81 0.32
N GLY A 536 2.61 -10.64 0.23
CA GLY A 536 2.75 -11.72 -0.75
C GLY A 536 3.23 -11.20 -2.10
N ASP A 537 4.57 -11.16 -2.25
CA ASP A 537 5.29 -10.73 -3.46
C ASP A 537 4.82 -9.37 -4.03
N VAL A 538 4.76 -8.37 -3.15
CA VAL A 538 4.33 -7.02 -3.51
C VAL A 538 5.20 -6.46 -4.64
N LYS A 539 4.56 -6.04 -5.74
CA LYS A 539 5.15 -5.22 -6.80
C LYS A 539 4.39 -3.91 -6.89
N ALA A 540 5.06 -2.77 -6.75
CA ALA A 540 4.43 -1.46 -6.84
C ALA A 540 5.13 -0.59 -7.88
N ILE A 541 4.39 -0.15 -8.90
CA ILE A 541 4.88 0.54 -10.11
C ILE A 541 4.38 1.99 -10.08
N SER A 542 5.25 2.95 -10.44
CA SER A 542 4.92 4.36 -10.69
C SER A 542 5.51 4.85 -12.01
N GLU A 543 5.28 6.12 -12.36
CA GLU A 543 5.86 6.76 -13.56
C GLU A 543 7.40 6.74 -13.61
N SER A 544 8.10 6.64 -12.46
CA SER A 544 9.57 6.83 -12.41
C SER A 544 10.37 5.71 -11.72
N GLN A 545 9.68 4.74 -11.10
CA GLN A 545 10.31 3.63 -10.40
C GLN A 545 9.35 2.45 -10.16
N THR A 546 9.91 1.24 -10.03
CA THR A 546 9.23 0.01 -9.61
C THR A 546 9.87 -0.52 -8.33
N LEU A 547 9.05 -0.78 -7.32
CA LEU A 547 9.39 -1.41 -6.05
C LEU A 547 8.97 -2.89 -6.06
N TRP A 548 9.78 -3.76 -5.48
CA TRP A 548 9.39 -5.10 -5.05
C TRP A 548 9.73 -5.29 -3.57
N ALA A 549 8.86 -5.97 -2.82
CA ALA A 549 9.05 -6.33 -1.40
C ALA A 549 8.17 -7.54 -1.03
N ASN A 550 8.43 -8.21 0.09
CA ASN A 550 7.54 -9.27 0.60
C ASN A 550 6.28 -8.67 1.25
N THR A 551 6.46 -7.56 1.95
CA THR A 551 5.41 -6.75 2.59
C THR A 551 5.66 -5.26 2.32
N VAL A 552 4.58 -4.47 2.27
CA VAL A 552 4.64 -3.01 2.29
C VAL A 552 3.53 -2.49 3.20
N GLU A 553 3.92 -1.81 4.27
CA GLU A 553 3.04 -1.14 5.23
C GLU A 553 3.04 0.36 4.95
N VAL A 554 1.88 1.02 5.04
CA VAL A 554 1.72 2.46 4.79
C VAL A 554 0.79 3.07 5.82
N THR A 555 1.26 4.11 6.51
CA THR A 555 0.45 4.88 7.45
C THR A 555 -0.16 6.11 6.79
N PHE A 556 -1.29 6.58 7.32
CA PHE A 556 -2.03 7.73 6.80
C PHE A 556 -2.26 8.80 7.87
N ILE A 557 -2.40 10.05 7.43
CA ILE A 557 -2.73 11.20 8.27
C ILE A 557 -3.96 11.96 7.74
N ASP A 558 -4.72 12.54 8.67
CA ASP A 558 -5.83 13.46 8.39
C ASP A 558 -5.36 14.68 7.59
N GLY A 559 -5.80 14.74 6.34
CA GLY A 559 -5.68 15.91 5.50
C GLY A 559 -6.74 16.94 5.86
N LYS A 560 -6.42 17.87 6.79
CA LYS A 560 -7.26 19.01 7.24
C LYS A 560 -7.74 20.02 6.16
N ILE A 561 -7.72 19.64 4.90
CA ILE A 561 -8.28 20.38 3.77
C ILE A 561 -9.70 19.87 3.54
N VAL A 562 -10.68 20.52 4.16
CA VAL A 562 -12.11 20.22 4.01
C VAL A 562 -12.59 20.55 2.59
N THR A 563 -12.35 19.62 1.69
CA THR A 563 -13.05 19.45 0.42
C THR A 563 -13.50 18.00 0.39
N LYS A 564 -14.79 17.73 0.15
CA LYS A 564 -15.22 16.39 -0.28
C LYS A 564 -14.36 16.00 -1.49
N ASP A 565 -13.54 14.98 -1.32
CA ASP A 565 -12.78 14.33 -2.37
C ASP A 565 -13.39 12.93 -2.47
N ASP A 566 -13.93 12.56 -3.63
CA ASP A 566 -14.64 11.29 -3.87
C ASP A 566 -13.63 10.12 -3.99
N SER A 567 -12.75 10.02 -2.99
CA SER A 567 -11.68 9.04 -2.86
C SER A 567 -12.23 7.75 -2.24
N MET A 568 -11.80 6.61 -2.78
CA MET A 568 -12.13 5.27 -2.29
C MET A 568 -11.79 5.06 -0.81
N PHE A 569 -10.88 5.86 -0.23
CA PHE A 569 -10.43 5.77 1.16
C PHE A 569 -10.43 7.14 1.87
N GLY A 570 -11.53 7.90 1.78
CA GLY A 570 -11.81 9.04 2.68
C GLY A 570 -10.94 10.30 2.51
N GLY A 571 -10.07 10.37 1.50
CA GLY A 571 -9.28 11.57 1.20
C GLY A 571 -8.04 11.78 2.10
N SER A 572 -7.65 10.76 2.87
CA SER A 572 -6.42 10.75 3.66
C SER A 572 -5.16 10.92 2.79
N HIS A 573 -4.03 11.20 3.44
CA HIS A 573 -2.73 11.27 2.77
C HIS A 573 -1.73 10.34 3.47
N ALA A 574 -0.98 9.55 2.71
CA ALA A 574 0.04 8.68 3.26
C ALA A 574 1.21 9.50 3.87
N ASP A 575 1.69 9.07 5.04
CA ASP A 575 2.75 9.77 5.81
C ASP A 575 4.05 8.99 5.84
N THR A 576 4.02 7.74 6.31
CA THR A 576 5.16 6.82 6.25
C THR A 576 4.86 5.57 5.43
N MET A 577 5.91 4.96 4.88
CA MET A 577 5.89 3.64 4.26
C MET A 577 7.06 2.82 4.82
N HIS A 578 6.80 1.57 5.17
CA HIS A 578 7.82 0.57 5.48
C HIS A 578 7.70 -0.58 4.49
N ALA A 579 8.81 -1.06 3.94
CA ALA A 579 8.84 -2.23 3.07
C ALA A 579 9.94 -3.19 3.51
N ASP A 580 9.67 -4.49 3.52
CA ASP A 580 10.57 -5.53 4.02
C ASP A 580 10.64 -6.76 3.10
N GLY A 581 11.72 -7.52 3.24
CA GLY A 581 11.91 -8.83 2.62
C GLY A 581 12.40 -8.75 1.18
N ASP A 582 13.73 -8.69 1.02
CA ASP A 582 14.43 -8.59 -0.28
C ASP A 582 13.89 -7.43 -1.13
N VAL A 583 13.88 -6.24 -0.53
CA VAL A 583 13.40 -5.01 -1.18
C VAL A 583 14.29 -4.64 -2.37
N GLN A 584 13.66 -4.42 -3.53
CA GLN A 584 14.33 -3.97 -4.75
C GLN A 584 13.65 -2.72 -5.31
N ILE A 585 14.44 -1.73 -5.74
CA ILE A 585 13.92 -0.50 -6.36
C ILE A 585 14.60 -0.32 -7.71
N LEU A 586 13.88 -0.53 -8.81
CA LEU A 586 14.33 -0.19 -10.17
C LEU A 586 13.85 1.22 -10.52
N LEU A 587 14.72 2.03 -11.13
CA LEU A 587 14.44 3.40 -11.57
C LEU A 587 14.32 3.51 -13.09
N GLU A 588 13.68 4.58 -13.57
CA GLU A 588 13.51 4.88 -15.01
C GLU A 588 14.85 4.96 -15.78
N ASP A 589 15.95 5.35 -15.12
CA ASP A 589 17.29 5.41 -15.73
C ASP A 589 18.00 4.05 -15.84
N GLY A 590 17.40 2.97 -15.32
CA GLY A 590 17.97 1.63 -15.25
C GLY A 590 18.79 1.34 -13.99
N GLY A 591 18.89 2.29 -13.05
CA GLY A 591 19.52 2.05 -11.74
C GLY A 591 18.67 1.15 -10.85
N ARG A 592 19.31 0.24 -10.11
CA ARG A 592 18.64 -0.62 -9.13
C ARG A 592 19.27 -0.52 -7.74
N ALA A 593 18.43 -0.26 -6.73
CA ALA A 593 18.75 -0.46 -5.32
C ALA A 593 18.28 -1.86 -4.86
N PHE A 594 19.01 -2.42 -3.90
CA PHE A 594 18.60 -3.57 -3.10
C PHE A 594 18.86 -3.24 -1.63
N CYS A 595 17.99 -3.69 -0.74
CA CYS A 595 18.13 -3.56 0.71
C CYS A 595 17.31 -4.66 1.40
N ASP A 596 17.49 -4.83 2.71
CA ASP A 596 16.68 -5.78 3.47
C ASP A 596 15.32 -5.14 3.78
N SER A 597 15.34 -3.89 4.26
CA SER A 597 14.16 -3.05 4.44
C SER A 597 14.36 -1.60 3.95
N LEU A 598 13.25 -0.89 3.77
CA LEU A 598 13.14 0.49 3.31
C LEU A 598 12.12 1.26 4.16
N ASP A 599 12.55 2.36 4.79
CA ASP A 599 11.70 3.31 5.51
C ASP A 599 11.54 4.61 4.72
N GLY A 600 10.34 4.90 4.21
CA GLY A 600 10.00 6.16 3.53
C GLY A 600 9.19 7.11 4.41
N HIS A 601 9.62 8.36 4.55
CA HIS A 601 8.85 9.44 5.18
C HIS A 601 8.35 10.40 4.10
N ILE A 602 7.12 10.20 3.63
CA ILE A 602 6.52 10.86 2.47
C ILE A 602 6.32 12.35 2.74
N THR A 603 5.95 12.75 3.97
CA THR A 603 5.80 14.16 4.34
C THR A 603 7.11 14.91 4.54
N GLN A 604 8.21 14.19 4.83
CA GLN A 604 9.56 14.75 4.99
C GLN A 604 10.39 14.67 3.69
N ASP A 605 9.88 13.95 2.68
CA ASP A 605 10.55 13.72 1.39
C ASP A 605 11.91 13.01 1.54
N SER A 606 11.96 12.02 2.45
CA SER A 606 13.17 11.25 2.77
C SER A 606 12.93 9.74 2.78
N ALA A 607 14.00 8.98 2.60
CA ALA A 607 14.01 7.52 2.63
C ALA A 607 15.26 6.98 3.33
N SER A 608 15.17 5.82 3.99
CA SER A 608 16.30 5.10 4.58
C SER A 608 16.29 3.65 4.11
N LEU A 609 17.37 3.19 3.49
CA LEU A 609 17.58 1.80 3.08
C LEU A 609 18.50 1.15 4.11
N THR A 610 18.15 -0.03 4.64
CA THR A 610 18.95 -0.67 5.70
C THR A 610 19.31 -2.14 5.40
N GLY A 611 20.33 -2.63 6.12
CA GLY A 611 20.82 -4.00 6.05
C GLY A 611 21.91 -4.19 5.00
N ASN A 612 21.82 -5.24 4.19
CA ASN A 612 22.71 -5.51 3.06
C ASN A 612 22.33 -4.64 1.84
N VAL A 613 22.60 -3.33 1.96
CA VAL A 613 22.33 -2.32 0.94
C VAL A 613 23.31 -2.46 -0.24
N VAL A 614 22.76 -2.60 -1.45
CA VAL A 614 23.50 -2.68 -2.71
C VAL A 614 22.90 -1.70 -3.73
N ILE A 615 23.77 -1.00 -4.46
CA ILE A 615 23.38 -0.11 -5.57
C ILE A 615 24.06 -0.58 -6.84
N ALA A 616 23.31 -0.84 -7.91
CA ALA A 616 23.84 -1.23 -9.21
C ALA A 616 23.30 -0.33 -10.34
N TYR A 617 24.16 0.10 -11.26
CA TYR A 617 23.79 0.92 -12.42
C TYR A 617 24.88 0.84 -13.47
N GLU A 618 24.55 0.45 -14.71
CA GLU A 618 25.52 0.23 -15.79
C GLU A 618 26.75 -0.56 -15.29
N ARG A 619 27.92 0.08 -15.23
CA ARG A 619 29.19 -0.49 -14.77
C ARG A 619 29.44 -0.31 -13.28
N MET A 620 28.64 0.48 -12.56
CA MET A 620 28.84 0.79 -11.15
C MET A 620 28.12 -0.21 -10.23
N LEU A 621 28.79 -0.63 -9.16
CA LEU A 621 28.24 -1.46 -8.08
C LEU A 621 28.75 -0.94 -6.72
N MET A 622 27.87 -0.48 -5.83
CA MET A 622 28.21 -0.14 -4.44
C MET A 622 27.60 -1.15 -3.49
N ASN A 623 28.33 -1.52 -2.44
CA ASN A 623 27.87 -2.45 -1.42
C ASN A 623 28.64 -2.29 -0.11
N ARG A 624 28.12 -2.93 0.94
CA ARG A 624 28.82 -3.27 2.18
C ARG A 624 28.13 -4.47 2.81
N GLY A 625 28.88 -5.37 3.45
CA GLY A 625 28.29 -6.49 4.19
C GLY A 625 27.34 -6.02 5.30
N ASP A 626 26.07 -6.44 5.16
CA ASP A 626 25.06 -6.72 6.19
C ASP A 626 24.69 -5.62 7.21
N SER A 627 25.29 -4.42 7.12
CA SER A 627 25.27 -3.42 8.20
C SER A 627 25.33 -1.97 7.71
N ALA A 628 24.91 -1.71 6.47
CA ALA A 628 24.79 -0.35 5.95
C ALA A 628 23.43 0.26 6.30
N SER A 629 23.43 1.58 6.55
CA SER A 629 22.24 2.42 6.45
C SER A 629 22.53 3.51 5.43
N LEU A 630 21.63 3.71 4.47
CA LEU A 630 21.69 4.75 3.47
C LEU A 630 20.44 5.62 3.58
N THR A 631 20.59 6.80 4.19
CA THR A 631 19.54 7.81 4.27
C THR A 631 19.65 8.79 3.11
N LEU A 632 18.51 9.14 2.51
CA LEU A 632 18.36 10.04 1.37
C LEU A 632 17.33 11.13 1.71
N ASP A 633 17.68 12.40 1.56
CA ASP A 633 16.82 13.58 1.72
C ASP A 633 16.67 14.25 0.35
N ARG A 634 15.48 14.08 -0.27
CA ARG A 634 15.18 14.62 -1.59
C ARG A 634 15.02 16.14 -1.56
N ALA A 635 14.52 16.69 -0.46
CA ALA A 635 14.25 18.12 -0.33
C ALA A 635 15.54 18.97 -0.25
N SER A 636 16.60 18.47 0.39
CA SER A 636 17.90 19.18 0.46
C SER A 636 18.94 18.72 -0.57
N GLY A 637 18.69 17.61 -1.29
CA GLY A 637 19.62 17.10 -2.29
C GLY A 637 20.74 16.23 -1.70
N LYS A 638 20.52 15.54 -0.58
CA LYS A 638 21.59 14.97 0.24
C LYS A 638 21.41 13.49 0.54
N GLY A 639 22.54 12.77 0.58
CA GLY A 639 22.59 11.36 0.98
C GLY A 639 23.65 11.14 2.06
N HIS A 640 23.42 10.17 2.93
CA HIS A 640 24.38 9.74 3.93
C HIS A 640 24.38 8.21 4.04
N TRP A 641 25.55 7.61 3.84
CA TRP A 641 25.82 6.20 4.10
C TRP A 641 26.59 6.10 5.41
N GLU A 642 26.04 5.40 6.39
CA GLU A 642 26.63 5.25 7.71
C GLU A 642 27.57 4.03 7.79
N GLY A 643 28.76 4.26 8.34
CA GLY A 643 29.83 3.27 8.42
C GLY A 643 30.54 3.01 7.10
N ALA A 644 31.35 1.97 7.10
CA ALA A 644 32.16 1.52 5.98
C ALA A 644 31.34 1.23 4.71
N GLY A 645 32.03 1.19 3.58
CA GLY A 645 31.45 0.76 2.32
C GLY A 645 32.45 0.71 1.19
N GLN A 646 31.98 0.16 0.07
CA GLN A 646 32.76 -0.04 -1.13
C GLN A 646 31.95 0.44 -2.34
N ALA A 647 32.61 1.14 -3.25
CA ALA A 647 32.07 1.49 -4.56
C ALA A 647 32.97 0.91 -5.64
N LEU A 648 32.39 0.20 -6.61
CA LEU A 648 33.09 -0.50 -7.66
C LEU A 648 32.62 -0.01 -9.03
N PHE A 649 33.49 -0.07 -10.03
CA PHE A 649 33.14 0.18 -11.42
C PHE A 649 33.83 -0.87 -12.30
N LEU A 650 32.98 -1.76 -12.81
CA LEU A 650 33.32 -2.97 -13.54
C LEU A 650 33.83 -2.65 -14.96
N ASP A 651 34.46 -3.60 -15.63
CA ASP A 651 34.86 -3.45 -17.03
C ASP A 651 33.73 -3.72 -18.03
N GLU A 652 32.76 -4.57 -17.64
CA GLU A 652 31.51 -4.84 -18.36
C GLU A 652 30.30 -4.41 -17.49
N PRO A 653 29.20 -3.91 -18.07
CA PRO A 653 28.03 -3.49 -17.31
C PRO A 653 27.23 -4.66 -16.74
N LEU A 654 26.61 -4.45 -15.57
CA LEU A 654 25.58 -5.32 -15.00
C LEU A 654 24.24 -5.08 -15.68
N ASP A 655 23.58 -6.14 -16.13
CA ASP A 655 22.16 -6.05 -16.50
C ASP A 655 21.26 -6.17 -15.26
N VAL A 656 20.91 -5.01 -14.69
CA VAL A 656 19.90 -4.87 -13.64
C VAL A 656 18.58 -4.28 -14.15
N SER A 657 18.39 -4.25 -15.48
CA SER A 657 17.20 -3.71 -16.15
C SER A 657 15.91 -4.56 -16.12
N PRO A 658 15.89 -5.91 -15.93
CA PRO A 658 14.67 -6.70 -16.12
C PRO A 658 13.54 -6.34 -15.15
N ASP A 659 12.31 -6.17 -15.66
CA ASP A 659 11.11 -5.81 -14.86
C ASP A 659 10.55 -6.99 -14.02
N ARG A 660 11.39 -7.48 -13.11
CA ARG A 660 11.12 -8.53 -12.10
C ARG A 660 12.15 -8.43 -10.97
N ARG A 661 11.91 -9.13 -9.86
CA ARG A 661 12.99 -9.43 -8.89
C ARG A 661 14.12 -10.19 -9.61
N ILE A 662 15.36 -9.85 -9.25
CA ILE A 662 16.58 -10.56 -9.67
C ILE A 662 17.46 -10.83 -8.45
N ASP A 663 18.37 -11.81 -8.52
CA ASP A 663 19.34 -12.04 -7.45
C ASP A 663 20.23 -10.80 -7.25
N ARG A 664 20.55 -10.46 -5.99
CA ARG A 664 21.41 -9.30 -5.68
C ARG A 664 22.80 -9.49 -6.32
N PRO A 665 23.33 -8.55 -7.13
CA PRO A 665 24.59 -8.73 -7.86
C PRO A 665 25.77 -9.10 -6.96
N GLN A 666 26.22 -10.35 -7.07
CA GLN A 666 27.41 -10.86 -6.39
C GLN A 666 28.61 -10.86 -7.33
N LEU A 667 29.73 -10.26 -6.88
CA LEU A 667 31.03 -10.47 -7.52
C LEU A 667 31.67 -11.72 -6.92
N SER A 668 31.49 -12.87 -7.58
CA SER A 668 32.17 -14.10 -7.17
C SER A 668 33.67 -14.01 -7.45
N GLU A 669 34.52 -14.64 -6.63
CA GLU A 669 35.97 -14.67 -6.86
C GLU A 669 36.36 -15.39 -8.17
N ASP A 670 35.46 -16.22 -8.73
CA ASP A 670 35.60 -16.91 -10.01
C ASP A 670 35.04 -16.11 -11.22
N SER A 671 34.38 -14.96 -10.99
CA SER A 671 33.78 -14.16 -12.07
C SER A 671 34.83 -13.36 -12.85
N PRO A 672 34.85 -13.41 -14.20
CA PRO A 672 35.82 -12.70 -15.02
C PRO A 672 35.56 -11.20 -15.17
N THR A 673 34.62 -10.63 -14.41
CA THR A 673 34.44 -9.19 -14.27
C THR A 673 35.67 -8.58 -13.59
N SER A 674 36.70 -8.33 -14.41
CA SER A 674 37.67 -7.31 -14.10
C SER A 674 36.94 -6.00 -13.86
N VAL A 675 37.53 -5.19 -13.01
CA VAL A 675 36.91 -3.98 -12.48
C VAL A 675 37.99 -2.95 -12.60
N SER A 676 37.75 -1.86 -13.30
CA SER A 676 38.73 -0.78 -13.40
C SER A 676 38.81 -0.02 -12.08
N MET A 677 37.70 0.04 -11.33
CA MET A 677 37.50 0.97 -10.23
C MET A 677 36.97 0.37 -8.88
N ARG A 678 37.56 0.76 -7.73
CA ARG A 678 37.21 0.44 -6.33
C ARG A 678 37.56 1.62 -5.39
N SER A 679 36.56 2.21 -4.77
CA SER A 679 36.68 3.02 -3.55
C SER A 679 36.35 2.19 -2.33
N ASN A 680 37.02 2.45 -1.20
CA ASN A 680 36.67 1.93 0.12
C ASN A 680 36.75 3.06 1.15
N TRP A 681 35.86 3.05 2.13
CA TRP A 681 35.86 3.92 3.30
C TRP A 681 35.42 3.13 4.53
N GLU A 682 35.75 3.59 5.75
CA GLU A 682 35.48 2.86 7.00
C GLU A 682 34.44 3.54 7.92
N GLU A 683 34.26 4.87 7.86
CA GLU A 683 33.38 5.62 8.76
C GLU A 683 32.07 6.10 8.11
N SER A 684 32.12 6.68 6.91
CA SER A 684 30.91 7.13 6.19
C SER A 684 31.16 7.62 4.77
N MET A 685 30.08 7.73 3.99
CA MET A 685 29.98 8.62 2.83
C MET A 685 28.88 9.67 3.06
N GLN A 686 29.10 10.88 2.57
CA GLN A 686 28.10 11.95 2.44
C GLN A 686 28.03 12.43 1.00
N LEU A 687 26.83 12.77 0.53
CA LEU A 687 26.54 13.33 -0.78
C LEU A 687 25.84 14.69 -0.60
N ASP A 688 26.31 15.71 -1.33
CA ASP A 688 25.60 16.99 -1.48
C ASP A 688 25.46 17.30 -2.97
N GLN A 689 24.24 17.22 -3.50
CA GLN A 689 23.97 17.46 -4.92
C GLN A 689 23.77 18.94 -5.25
N ALA A 690 23.31 19.74 -4.28
CA ALA A 690 23.13 21.19 -4.45
C ALA A 690 24.49 21.89 -4.67
N PHE A 691 25.58 21.28 -4.20
CA PHE A 691 26.94 21.74 -4.41
C PHE A 691 27.27 22.06 -5.88
N ASN A 692 28.07 23.12 -6.07
CA ASN A 692 28.49 23.64 -7.37
C ASN A 692 27.34 23.72 -8.42
N LYS A 693 26.19 24.27 -8.01
CA LYS A 693 25.00 24.53 -8.84
C LYS A 693 24.28 23.28 -9.38
N GLY A 694 24.26 22.17 -8.64
CA GLY A 694 23.63 20.92 -9.10
C GLY A 694 24.60 19.93 -9.75
N ALA A 695 25.91 20.24 -9.76
CA ALA A 695 26.95 19.30 -10.19
C ALA A 695 27.28 18.27 -9.09
N GLY A 696 27.20 18.69 -7.82
CA GLY A 696 27.36 17.84 -6.65
C GLY A 696 28.79 17.70 -6.11
N ALA A 697 28.88 17.08 -4.94
CA ALA A 697 30.10 16.64 -4.26
C ALA A 697 29.83 15.37 -3.44
N ILE A 698 30.89 14.59 -3.20
CA ILE A 698 30.91 13.43 -2.31
C ILE A 698 32.04 13.63 -1.29
N ASP A 699 31.78 13.38 -0.01
CA ASP A 699 32.78 13.33 1.05
C ASP A 699 32.83 11.89 1.61
N LEU A 700 34.00 11.24 1.57
CA LEU A 700 34.27 9.90 2.12
C LEU A 700 35.14 10.01 3.37
N LYS A 701 34.92 9.15 4.37
CA LYS A 701 35.62 9.20 5.66
C LYS A 701 36.04 7.86 6.25
N GLY A 702 37.13 7.89 7.00
CA GLY A 702 37.76 6.77 7.70
C GLY A 702 38.61 5.94 6.74
N ASN A 703 39.94 6.00 6.89
CA ASN A 703 40.92 5.20 6.15
C ASN A 703 40.61 5.07 4.63
N VAL A 704 40.19 6.15 3.99
CA VAL A 704 39.67 6.11 2.62
C VAL A 704 40.78 5.65 1.68
N SER A 705 40.50 4.59 0.92
CA SER A 705 41.45 3.98 0.00
C SER A 705 40.82 3.79 -1.37
N VAL A 706 41.31 4.57 -2.32
CA VAL A 706 40.81 4.70 -3.68
C VAL A 706 41.96 4.43 -4.64
N LEU A 707 41.98 3.25 -5.26
CA LEU A 707 43.14 2.72 -5.98
C LEU A 707 43.04 3.04 -7.50
N SER A 708 43.36 2.19 -8.49
CA SER A 708 42.98 2.27 -9.94
C SER A 708 43.87 1.32 -10.73
N GLN A 709 43.28 0.47 -11.56
CA GLN A 709 44.05 -0.51 -12.33
C GLN A 709 43.29 -0.93 -13.60
N ARG A 710 43.19 0.01 -14.57
CA ARG A 710 42.55 -0.23 -15.89
C ARG A 710 43.30 -1.25 -16.75
N THR A 711 44.59 -1.47 -16.50
CA THR A 711 45.43 -2.44 -17.21
C THR A 711 46.42 -3.09 -16.24
N ALA A 712 47.11 -4.14 -16.65
CA ALA A 712 48.26 -4.67 -15.90
C ALA A 712 49.52 -3.77 -15.97
N GLN A 713 49.45 -2.63 -16.65
CA GLN A 713 50.58 -1.75 -16.97
C GLN A 713 50.56 -0.45 -16.17
N GLU A 714 49.41 -0.05 -15.62
CA GLU A 714 49.23 1.20 -14.87
C GLU A 714 48.42 0.99 -13.60
N ARG A 715 48.86 1.63 -12.50
CA ARG A 715 48.15 1.68 -11.22
C ARG A 715 48.24 3.06 -10.60
N SER A 716 47.15 3.83 -10.57
CA SER A 716 47.05 5.01 -9.69
C SER A 716 46.51 4.59 -8.32
N GLN A 717 46.85 5.29 -7.24
CA GLN A 717 46.24 5.10 -5.92
C GLN A 717 46.21 6.44 -5.17
N MET A 718 45.20 6.62 -4.33
CA MET A 718 45.01 7.78 -3.47
C MET A 718 44.48 7.31 -2.11
N THR A 719 44.88 7.98 -1.03
CA THR A 719 44.42 7.66 0.33
C THR A 719 44.31 8.92 1.20
N GLY A 720 43.55 8.82 2.29
CA GLY A 720 43.51 9.77 3.41
C GLY A 720 42.31 9.51 4.33
N ASP A 721 42.26 10.10 5.52
CA ASP A 721 41.10 9.89 6.43
C ASP A 721 39.83 10.59 5.94
N ASP A 722 39.97 11.69 5.20
CA ASP A 722 38.88 12.52 4.68
C ASP A 722 39.17 12.82 3.21
N LEU A 723 38.29 12.37 2.32
CA LEU A 723 38.42 12.52 0.87
C LEU A 723 37.17 13.16 0.26
N ARG A 724 37.32 14.35 -0.30
CA ARG A 724 36.26 15.07 -1.00
C ARG A 724 36.44 15.01 -2.51
N LEU A 725 35.41 14.60 -3.22
CA LEU A 725 35.26 14.64 -4.67
C LEU A 725 34.30 15.79 -5.04
N GLU A 726 34.75 16.74 -5.85
CA GLU A 726 33.94 17.88 -6.31
C GLU A 726 33.74 17.81 -7.83
N PHE A 727 32.49 17.91 -8.26
CA PHE A 727 32.11 17.75 -9.66
C PHE A 727 31.80 19.09 -10.34
N SER A 728 31.88 19.14 -11.66
CA SER A 728 31.33 20.23 -12.47
C SER A 728 30.43 19.69 -13.57
N GLN A 729 29.35 20.40 -13.85
CA GLN A 729 28.44 20.07 -14.92
C GLN A 729 28.96 20.63 -16.26
N ILE A 730 29.11 19.75 -17.25
CA ILE A 730 29.54 20.07 -18.62
C ILE A 730 28.45 19.55 -19.55
N GLU A 731 27.79 20.47 -20.25
CA GLU A 731 26.54 20.22 -20.98
C GLU A 731 25.46 19.53 -20.12
N LYS A 732 25.17 18.25 -20.38
CA LYS A 732 24.25 17.42 -19.58
C LYS A 732 24.98 16.53 -18.57
N ASN A 733 26.27 16.29 -18.76
CA ASN A 733 27.04 15.37 -17.95
C ASN A 733 27.62 16.08 -16.72
N ARG A 734 28.00 15.30 -15.71
CA ARG A 734 28.88 15.76 -14.63
C ARG A 734 30.24 15.11 -14.84
N GLU A 735 31.29 15.83 -14.53
CA GLU A 735 32.67 15.34 -14.56
C GLU A 735 33.35 15.65 -13.24
N LEU A 736 34.24 14.77 -12.80
CA LEU A 736 35.09 15.04 -11.64
C LEU A 736 36.03 16.20 -11.96
N LYS A 737 35.93 17.27 -11.18
CA LYS A 737 36.74 18.47 -11.36
C LYS A 737 37.91 18.51 -10.39
N LYS A 738 37.64 18.27 -9.11
CA LYS A 738 38.63 18.42 -8.04
C LYS A 738 38.52 17.30 -7.03
N VAL A 739 39.67 16.87 -6.53
CA VAL A 739 39.79 15.96 -5.39
C VAL A 739 40.56 16.66 -4.28
N ILE A 740 40.15 16.46 -3.03
CA ILE A 740 40.82 16.99 -1.84
C ILE A 740 40.94 15.86 -0.82
N ALA A 741 42.16 15.35 -0.63
CA ALA A 741 42.49 14.35 0.39
C ALA A 741 43.14 15.01 1.59
N LYS A 742 42.76 14.63 2.81
CA LYS A 742 43.29 15.18 4.07
C LYS A 742 43.59 14.08 5.09
N ASN A 743 44.56 14.38 5.96
CA ASN A 743 45.17 13.50 6.97
C ASN A 743 45.84 12.26 6.35
N ASP A 744 47.16 12.15 6.53
CA ASP A 744 48.02 11.14 5.89
C ASP A 744 47.72 10.93 4.39
N ALA A 745 47.39 12.03 3.72
CA ALA A 745 46.94 12.06 2.35
C ALA A 745 48.07 11.72 1.39
N GLN A 746 47.79 10.81 0.45
CA GLN A 746 48.77 10.34 -0.53
C GLN A 746 48.12 10.25 -1.90
N ILE A 747 48.93 10.48 -2.94
CA ILE A 747 48.61 10.09 -4.32
C ILE A 747 49.83 9.42 -4.92
N GLU A 748 49.69 8.18 -5.36
CA GLU A 748 50.69 7.40 -6.08
C GLU A 748 50.21 7.10 -7.51
N HIS A 749 51.13 6.99 -8.46
CA HIS A 749 50.91 6.40 -9.77
C HIS A 749 52.12 5.54 -10.14
N ARG A 750 51.86 4.35 -10.68
CA ARG A 750 52.86 3.35 -11.05
C ARG A 750 52.66 2.92 -12.50
N THR A 751 53.75 2.80 -13.26
CA THR A 751 53.75 2.35 -14.65
C THR A 751 54.78 1.23 -14.85
N TRP A 752 54.36 0.08 -15.40
CA TRP A 752 55.22 -1.07 -15.71
C TRP A 752 55.54 -1.16 -17.21
N ASP A 753 56.71 -1.68 -17.57
CA ASP A 753 57.10 -1.89 -18.96
C ASP A 753 56.51 -3.20 -19.51
N ILE A 754 55.74 -3.11 -20.59
CA ILE A 754 55.06 -4.24 -21.25
C ILE A 754 56.06 -5.33 -21.69
N LEU A 755 57.26 -4.94 -22.09
CA LEU A 755 58.31 -5.84 -22.56
C LEU A 755 59.18 -6.40 -21.42
N PHE A 756 59.12 -5.78 -20.24
CA PHE A 756 59.95 -6.09 -19.08
C PHE A 756 59.17 -5.97 -17.75
N PRO A 757 58.06 -6.73 -17.55
CA PRO A 757 57.20 -6.59 -16.38
C PRO A 757 57.88 -6.96 -15.05
N ASP A 758 58.97 -7.71 -15.09
CA ASP A 758 59.82 -8.03 -13.93
C ASP A 758 60.66 -6.83 -13.43
N LEU A 759 60.76 -5.75 -14.22
CA LEU A 759 61.38 -4.52 -13.72
C LEU A 759 60.44 -3.82 -12.73
N PRO A 760 60.99 -3.15 -11.69
CA PRO A 760 60.17 -2.30 -10.85
C PRO A 760 59.46 -1.23 -11.70
N PRO A 761 58.27 -0.75 -11.28
CA PRO A 761 57.59 0.30 -12.01
C PRO A 761 58.31 1.65 -11.92
N VAL A 762 58.05 2.50 -12.90
CA VAL A 762 58.13 3.96 -12.75
C VAL A 762 57.14 4.36 -11.66
N VAL A 763 57.52 5.22 -10.71
CA VAL A 763 56.63 5.68 -9.64
C VAL A 763 56.65 7.20 -9.56
N TYR A 764 55.46 7.78 -9.52
CA TYR A 764 55.20 9.16 -9.13
C TYR A 764 54.40 9.13 -7.83
N TYR A 765 54.82 9.84 -6.78
CA TYR A 765 54.12 9.86 -5.50
C TYR A 765 54.20 11.22 -4.82
N ILE A 766 53.08 11.71 -4.29
CA ILE A 766 52.98 12.87 -3.40
C ILE A 766 52.39 12.40 -2.06
N GLY A 767 53.01 12.78 -0.95
CA GLY A 767 52.45 12.61 0.41
C GLY A 767 52.37 13.95 1.15
N GLY A 768 51.39 14.12 2.04
CA GLY A 768 51.26 15.30 2.90
C GLY A 768 49.93 15.35 3.66
N ASN A 769 49.73 16.34 4.52
CA ASN A 769 48.53 16.39 5.38
C ASN A 769 47.26 16.89 4.66
N HIS A 770 47.41 17.60 3.53
CA HIS A 770 46.32 18.11 2.70
C HIS A 770 46.81 18.17 1.26
N ILE A 771 46.22 17.38 0.36
CA ILE A 771 46.52 17.37 -1.07
C ILE A 771 45.25 17.68 -1.86
N GLU A 772 45.32 18.71 -2.69
CA GLU A 772 44.32 19.01 -3.71
C GLU A 772 44.83 18.58 -5.09
N PHE A 773 43.96 18.00 -5.91
CA PHE A 773 44.22 17.68 -7.31
C PHE A 773 43.06 18.16 -8.18
N ASP A 774 43.33 18.96 -9.21
CA ASP A 774 42.34 19.40 -10.20
C ASP A 774 42.45 18.50 -11.43
N ALA A 775 41.45 17.65 -11.64
CA ALA A 775 41.44 16.60 -12.65
C ALA A 775 41.34 17.14 -14.10
N THR A 776 40.82 18.35 -14.28
CA THR A 776 40.72 19.00 -15.60
C THR A 776 42.06 19.58 -16.04
N SER A 777 42.82 20.18 -15.12
CA SER A 777 44.12 20.82 -15.41
C SER A 777 45.32 19.90 -15.15
N GLN A 778 45.13 18.81 -14.40
CA GLN A 778 46.19 17.93 -13.87
C GLN A 778 47.19 18.67 -12.96
N GLU A 779 46.72 19.71 -12.25
CA GLU A 779 47.50 20.44 -11.26
C GLU A 779 47.25 19.90 -9.84
N ALA A 780 48.31 19.86 -9.03
CA ALA A 780 48.29 19.40 -7.65
C ALA A 780 48.83 20.47 -6.68
N LEU A 781 48.27 20.52 -5.47
CA LEU A 781 48.68 21.41 -4.40
C LEU A 781 48.74 20.61 -3.08
N ALA A 782 49.94 20.35 -2.58
CA ALA A 782 50.15 19.75 -1.26
C ALA A 782 50.55 20.84 -0.26
N VAL A 783 49.83 20.93 0.87
CA VAL A 783 49.95 22.04 1.84
C VAL A 783 50.45 21.55 3.20
N GLY A 784 51.35 22.32 3.81
CA GLY A 784 52.08 21.94 5.01
C GLY A 784 53.24 21.00 4.68
N ASN A 785 53.66 20.20 5.66
CA ASN A 785 54.70 19.20 5.50
C ASN A 785 54.29 18.17 4.43
N GLY A 786 55.24 17.77 3.59
CA GLY A 786 55.00 16.76 2.57
C GLY A 786 56.26 16.32 1.81
N GLU A 787 56.05 15.38 0.89
CA GLU A 787 57.11 14.81 0.06
C GLU A 787 56.65 14.50 -1.37
N LEU A 788 57.61 14.50 -2.30
CA LEU A 788 57.43 14.11 -3.71
C LEU A 788 58.50 13.09 -4.07
N VAL A 789 58.11 11.90 -4.52
CA VAL A 789 59.01 10.86 -5.01
C VAL A 789 58.82 10.65 -6.50
N LEU A 790 59.92 10.76 -7.25
CA LEU A 790 60.04 10.48 -8.67
C LEU A 790 61.00 9.30 -8.83
N ARG A 791 60.52 8.15 -9.30
CA ARG A 791 61.32 6.95 -9.53
C ARG A 791 61.20 6.53 -10.98
N ASP A 792 62.32 6.39 -11.68
CA ASP A 792 62.37 5.78 -12.99
C ASP A 792 63.51 4.74 -13.05
N PRO A 793 63.19 3.43 -13.01
CA PRO A 793 64.18 2.36 -13.07
C PRO A 793 64.58 1.99 -14.51
N ARG A 794 63.98 2.60 -15.54
CA ARG A 794 64.28 2.30 -16.95
C ARG A 794 65.70 2.75 -17.28
N LYS A 795 66.46 1.95 -18.05
CA LYS A 795 67.81 2.34 -18.48
C LYS A 795 67.75 3.62 -19.33
N ALA A 796 68.67 4.55 -19.09
CA ALA A 796 68.75 5.79 -19.86
C ALA A 796 69.09 5.50 -21.33
N LYS A 797 68.38 6.15 -22.27
CA LYS A 797 68.63 5.99 -23.72
C LYS A 797 69.91 6.71 -24.19
N ASN A 798 70.36 7.72 -23.44
CA ASN A 798 71.65 8.40 -23.57
C ASN A 798 72.27 8.56 -22.16
N GLU A 799 73.57 8.35 -22.01
CA GLU A 799 74.26 8.50 -20.72
C GLU A 799 74.46 9.97 -20.28
N VAL A 800 74.42 10.91 -21.24
CA VAL A 800 74.59 12.37 -21.03
C VAL A 800 73.52 12.99 -20.11
N HIS A 801 72.42 12.28 -19.83
CA HIS A 801 71.35 12.70 -18.92
C HIS A 801 71.45 12.07 -17.53
N GLN A 802 72.59 11.45 -17.17
CA GLN A 802 72.87 10.97 -15.82
C GLN A 802 73.83 11.93 -15.11
N SER A 803 73.52 12.27 -13.87
CA SER A 803 74.29 13.15 -13.01
C SER A 803 73.94 12.89 -11.55
N ALA A 804 74.78 13.35 -10.62
CA ALA A 804 74.52 13.17 -9.19
C ALA A 804 73.23 13.84 -8.67
N LEU A 805 72.60 14.76 -9.42
CA LEU A 805 71.33 15.40 -9.02
C LEU A 805 70.15 15.06 -9.95
N ALA A 806 70.36 14.32 -11.03
CA ALA A 806 69.32 14.09 -12.02
C ALA A 806 69.65 12.98 -13.01
N GLY A 807 68.60 12.26 -13.40
CA GLY A 807 68.61 11.21 -14.41
C GLY A 807 67.64 10.09 -14.05
N ARG A 808 67.80 8.91 -14.66
CA ARG A 808 67.05 7.71 -14.25
C ARG A 808 67.59 7.23 -12.90
N GLY A 809 66.71 6.86 -11.99
CA GLY A 809 67.05 6.60 -10.59
C GLY A 809 65.86 6.79 -9.65
N THR A 810 66.10 7.41 -8.49
CA THR A 810 65.04 7.85 -7.57
C THR A 810 65.39 9.22 -7.00
N THR A 811 64.52 10.20 -7.21
CA THR A 811 64.57 11.53 -6.61
C THR A 811 63.47 11.64 -5.56
N ARG A 812 63.81 12.07 -4.35
CA ARG A 812 62.87 12.45 -3.30
C ARG A 812 63.04 13.93 -2.99
N PHE A 813 61.94 14.66 -2.91
CA PHE A 813 61.87 16.00 -2.33
C PHE A 813 61.06 15.95 -1.03
N THR A 814 61.41 16.76 -0.04
CA THR A 814 60.63 17.01 1.17
C THR A 814 60.55 18.51 1.45
N TRP A 815 59.45 18.99 2.01
CA TRP A 815 59.23 20.41 2.34
C TRP A 815 58.35 20.58 3.59
N ASP A 816 58.38 21.77 4.19
CA ASP A 816 57.61 22.15 5.39
C ASP A 816 56.37 23.02 5.09
N ASN A 817 56.30 23.71 3.94
CA ASN A 817 55.25 24.70 3.67
C ASN A 817 54.28 24.33 2.53
N LYS A 818 54.78 24.02 1.32
CA LYS A 818 53.97 23.45 0.22
C LYS A 818 54.79 23.02 -1.00
N LEU A 819 54.17 22.13 -1.80
CA LEU A 819 54.39 21.92 -3.23
C LEU A 819 53.16 22.44 -4.01
N LYS A 820 53.38 23.20 -5.08
CA LYS A 820 52.39 23.40 -6.16
C LYS A 820 52.93 22.85 -7.47
N THR A 821 52.15 22.05 -8.19
CA THR A 821 52.39 21.76 -9.61
C THR A 821 51.58 22.71 -10.50
N THR A 822 52.09 23.03 -11.69
CA THR A 822 51.42 23.93 -12.65
C THR A 822 51.69 23.46 -14.07
N LYS A 823 50.65 23.27 -14.89
CA LYS A 823 50.79 22.78 -16.27
C LYS A 823 51.11 23.97 -17.19
N LEU A 824 52.20 23.87 -17.95
CA LEU A 824 52.70 24.99 -18.77
C LEU A 824 52.20 24.89 -20.22
N GLN A 825 52.62 23.85 -20.94
CA GLN A 825 52.20 23.57 -22.30
C GLN A 825 52.54 22.11 -22.65
N GLY A 826 51.59 21.37 -23.24
CA GLY A 826 51.78 19.94 -23.55
C GLY A 826 52.09 19.13 -22.28
N SER A 827 53.22 18.42 -22.30
CA SER A 827 53.73 17.61 -21.19
C SER A 827 54.57 18.38 -20.16
N LEU A 828 54.83 19.68 -20.35
CA LEU A 828 55.70 20.42 -19.43
C LEU A 828 54.94 20.88 -18.19
N TYR A 829 55.45 20.48 -17.03
CA TYR A 829 54.98 20.91 -15.71
C TYR A 829 56.05 21.74 -15.01
N ARG A 830 55.62 22.70 -14.21
CA ARG A 830 56.44 23.34 -13.17
C ARG A 830 56.09 22.76 -11.81
N LEU A 831 57.11 22.51 -11.00
CA LEU A 831 57.02 22.10 -9.61
C LEU A 831 57.59 23.25 -8.76
N GLU A 832 56.77 23.91 -7.95
CA GLU A 832 57.16 25.03 -7.07
C GLU A 832 57.07 24.57 -5.61
N MET A 833 58.22 24.27 -5.00
CA MET A 833 58.34 23.80 -3.62
C MET A 833 58.93 24.89 -2.72
N SER A 834 58.45 24.97 -1.47
CA SER A 834 58.85 26.01 -0.52
C SER A 834 58.83 25.54 0.93
N GLY A 835 59.70 26.13 1.75
CA GLY A 835 59.87 25.84 3.17
C GLY A 835 60.83 24.68 3.37
N ASN A 836 62.09 25.01 3.69
CA ASN A 836 63.18 24.06 4.00
C ASN A 836 63.21 22.85 3.05
N VAL A 837 63.24 23.12 1.74
CA VAL A 837 63.15 22.07 0.73
C VAL A 837 64.46 21.29 0.69
N GLU A 838 64.38 20.00 0.98
CA GLU A 838 65.45 19.03 0.73
C GLU A 838 65.13 18.20 -0.51
N MET A 839 66.16 17.88 -1.28
CA MET A 839 66.13 17.01 -2.44
C MET A 839 67.27 16.01 -2.32
N VAL A 840 66.96 14.72 -2.47
CA VAL A 840 67.95 13.63 -2.56
C VAL A 840 67.72 12.89 -3.87
N HIS A 841 68.74 12.81 -4.72
CA HIS A 841 68.75 11.97 -5.91
C HIS A 841 69.69 10.78 -5.72
N LYS A 842 69.24 9.60 -6.16
CA LYS A 842 70.04 8.39 -6.26
C LYS A 842 69.98 7.84 -7.69
N GLY A 843 71.12 7.82 -8.38
CA GLY A 843 71.23 7.31 -9.76
C GLY A 843 71.13 5.77 -9.85
N LEU A 844 70.92 5.25 -11.05
CA LEU A 844 70.94 3.80 -11.33
C LEU A 844 72.33 3.14 -11.13
N ASP A 845 73.39 3.93 -11.18
CA ASP A 845 74.76 3.55 -10.83
C ASP A 845 74.98 3.41 -9.31
N GLY A 846 74.02 3.90 -8.51
CA GLY A 846 74.08 3.96 -7.05
C GLY A 846 74.63 5.28 -6.50
N SER A 847 75.05 6.20 -7.35
CA SER A 847 75.56 7.52 -6.95
C SER A 847 74.50 8.33 -6.21
N ILE A 848 74.92 9.17 -5.25
CA ILE A 848 74.00 9.99 -4.45
C ILE A 848 74.41 11.47 -4.52
N GLY A 849 73.41 12.32 -4.79
CA GLY A 849 73.52 13.76 -4.59
C GLY A 849 72.35 14.32 -3.80
N MET A 850 72.62 15.42 -3.09
CA MET A 850 71.68 16.12 -2.23
C MET A 850 71.72 17.62 -2.51
N LEU A 851 70.57 18.27 -2.42
CA LEU A 851 70.36 19.70 -2.62
C LEU A 851 69.36 20.19 -1.57
N THR A 852 69.70 21.27 -0.85
CA THR A 852 68.81 21.87 0.17
C THR A 852 68.71 23.38 -0.03
N SER A 853 67.53 23.97 0.14
CA SER A 853 67.29 25.42 -0.01
C SER A 853 65.96 25.89 0.58
N GLU A 854 65.71 27.20 0.60
CA GLU A 854 64.43 27.78 1.05
C GLU A 854 63.28 27.54 0.06
N THR A 855 63.56 27.58 -1.24
CA THR A 855 62.66 27.13 -2.31
C THR A 855 63.40 26.34 -3.39
N ILE A 856 62.68 25.44 -4.07
CA ILE A 856 63.11 24.79 -5.31
C ILE A 856 61.99 24.95 -6.34
N HIS A 857 62.32 25.54 -7.49
CA HIS A 857 61.46 25.52 -8.67
C HIS A 857 62.06 24.55 -9.69
N ALA A 858 61.35 23.49 -10.05
CA ALA A 858 61.77 22.56 -11.09
C ALA A 858 60.84 22.63 -12.31
N ILE A 859 61.39 22.31 -13.48
CA ILE A 859 60.64 22.00 -14.69
C ILE A 859 60.77 20.51 -14.94
N ALA A 860 59.65 19.85 -15.22
CA ALA A 860 59.58 18.44 -15.56
C ALA A 860 58.77 18.23 -16.84
N ILE A 861 58.91 17.06 -17.45
CA ILE A 861 58.17 16.64 -18.63
C ILE A 861 57.55 15.26 -18.41
N ASP A 862 56.29 15.10 -18.77
CA ASP A 862 55.67 13.78 -19.00
C ASP A 862 56.22 13.19 -20.32
N PRO A 863 56.95 12.04 -20.28
CA PRO A 863 57.59 11.47 -21.45
C PRO A 863 56.66 10.63 -22.33
N ASP A 864 55.49 10.22 -21.83
CA ASP A 864 54.67 9.14 -22.40
C ASP A 864 53.33 9.67 -23.01
N LEU A 865 53.25 10.99 -23.25
CA LEU A 865 52.10 11.75 -23.78
C LEU A 865 51.57 11.38 -25.20
N ASN A 866 52.17 10.39 -25.90
CA ASN A 866 51.97 10.18 -27.34
C ASN A 866 51.00 9.03 -27.72
N ASN A 867 50.44 8.30 -26.75
CA ASN A 867 49.51 7.19 -27.04
C ASN A 867 48.05 7.57 -26.73
N ASP A 868 47.18 7.22 -27.69
CA ASP A 868 45.72 7.09 -27.65
C ASP A 868 44.89 8.23 -27.04
N SER A 869 44.48 9.16 -27.91
CA SER A 869 43.49 10.20 -27.67
C SER A 869 42.05 9.66 -27.68
N SER A 870 41.74 8.67 -26.83
CA SER A 870 40.42 8.02 -26.78
C SER A 870 40.05 7.49 -25.37
N SER A 871 40.19 8.33 -24.35
CA SER A 871 39.68 8.08 -23.00
C SER A 871 38.54 9.04 -22.65
N ASP A 872 37.29 8.59 -22.85
CA ASP A 872 36.15 9.22 -22.16
C ASP A 872 36.27 8.93 -20.65
N GLY A 873 36.11 9.97 -19.84
CA GLY A 873 36.17 9.91 -18.37
C GLY A 873 37.44 10.55 -17.78
N ALA A 874 37.23 11.48 -16.83
CA ALA A 874 38.28 12.30 -16.23
C ALA A 874 39.42 11.46 -15.60
N GLU A 875 40.63 11.60 -16.15
CA GLU A 875 41.80 10.81 -15.75
C GLU A 875 42.43 11.30 -14.44
N LEU A 876 42.27 10.51 -13.38
CA LEU A 876 43.16 10.50 -12.21
C LEU A 876 44.50 9.79 -12.52
N THR A 877 45.17 10.26 -13.59
CA THR A 877 46.53 9.84 -13.95
C THR A 877 47.51 10.99 -13.69
N MET A 878 48.29 10.92 -12.61
CA MET A 878 49.52 11.70 -12.51
C MET A 878 50.66 10.89 -13.13
N ARG A 879 50.77 11.02 -14.46
CA ARG A 879 51.75 10.32 -15.30
C ARG A 879 53.18 10.67 -14.87
N GLY A 880 54.11 9.74 -15.05
CA GLY A 880 55.48 9.86 -14.52
C GLY A 880 56.23 11.10 -15.04
N LEU A 881 56.88 11.84 -14.14
CA LEU A 881 57.59 13.08 -14.49
C LEU A 881 59.12 12.91 -14.55
N ASP A 882 59.72 13.36 -15.66
CA ASP A 882 61.16 13.40 -15.90
C ASP A 882 61.70 14.83 -15.73
N LEU A 883 62.72 15.05 -14.90
CA LEU A 883 63.20 16.39 -14.56
C LEU A 883 64.02 17.01 -15.71
N GLN A 884 63.85 18.31 -15.96
CA GLN A 884 64.44 19.04 -17.09
C GLN A 884 65.28 20.25 -16.65
N GLN A 885 64.83 20.97 -15.62
CA GLN A 885 65.55 22.10 -15.01
C GLN A 885 65.28 22.13 -13.50
N ILE A 886 66.26 22.53 -12.71
CA ILE A 886 66.14 22.75 -11.26
C ILE A 886 66.70 24.13 -10.93
N ILE A 887 65.95 24.94 -10.17
CA ILE A 887 66.35 26.28 -9.73
C ILE A 887 66.10 26.39 -8.23
N ALA A 888 67.15 26.22 -7.43
CA ALA A 888 67.12 26.35 -5.98
C ALA A 888 67.53 27.76 -5.53
N ASN A 889 66.81 28.33 -4.55
CA ASN A 889 67.03 29.67 -4.04
C ASN A 889 67.01 29.74 -2.51
N GLY A 890 67.89 30.58 -1.95
CA GLY A 890 67.97 30.86 -0.52
C GLY A 890 68.74 29.77 0.23
N ARG A 891 69.91 30.12 0.78
CA ARG A 891 70.80 29.24 1.57
C ARG A 891 70.99 27.86 0.90
N VAL A 892 71.42 27.86 -0.35
CA VAL A 892 71.50 26.64 -1.15
C VAL A 892 72.78 25.86 -0.82
N TYR A 893 72.62 24.65 -0.30
CA TYR A 893 73.73 23.71 -0.12
C TYR A 893 73.57 22.51 -1.07
N VAL A 894 74.65 22.16 -1.77
CA VAL A 894 74.71 21.07 -2.76
C VAL A 894 75.79 20.08 -2.36
N ALA A 895 75.50 18.79 -2.47
CA ALA A 895 76.40 17.73 -2.04
C ALA A 895 76.35 16.54 -3.01
N THR A 896 77.35 16.41 -3.87
CA THR A 896 77.61 15.24 -4.72
C THR A 896 78.85 14.51 -4.23
N GLU A 897 79.08 13.26 -4.64
CA GLU A 897 80.23 12.45 -4.18
C GLU A 897 81.56 13.22 -4.27
N THR A 898 81.85 13.83 -5.43
CA THR A 898 83.11 14.56 -5.66
C THR A 898 83.12 15.99 -5.11
N ARG A 899 81.97 16.63 -4.81
CA ARG A 899 81.90 18.08 -4.52
C ARG A 899 80.82 18.49 -3.52
N ARG A 900 81.15 19.45 -2.66
CA ARG A 900 80.19 20.17 -1.79
C ARG A 900 80.17 21.66 -2.14
N VAL A 901 79.00 22.29 -2.14
CA VAL A 901 78.82 23.69 -2.54
C VAL A 901 77.87 24.45 -1.64
N ASP A 902 78.15 25.73 -1.42
CA ASP A 902 77.30 26.72 -0.74
C ASP A 902 77.09 27.94 -1.67
N CYS A 903 75.84 28.35 -1.92
CA CYS A 903 75.49 29.56 -2.70
C CYS A 903 74.05 30.10 -2.44
N ASP A 904 73.74 31.29 -2.97
CA ASP A 904 72.41 31.91 -2.80
C ASP A 904 71.37 31.53 -3.87
N ASN A 905 71.84 31.02 -5.02
CA ASN A 905 71.03 30.51 -6.13
C ASN A 905 71.84 29.49 -6.95
N PHE A 906 71.19 28.38 -7.28
CA PHE A 906 71.70 27.26 -8.07
C PHE A 906 70.71 26.96 -9.20
N GLU A 907 71.14 27.17 -10.45
CA GLU A 907 70.33 26.99 -11.66
C GLU A 907 70.94 25.87 -12.50
N TYR A 908 70.35 24.67 -12.46
CA TYR A 908 70.84 23.48 -13.14
C TYR A 908 69.94 23.10 -14.32
N ASN A 909 70.54 22.95 -15.51
CA ASN A 909 69.86 22.53 -16.73
C ASN A 909 70.26 21.08 -17.07
N LEU A 910 69.33 20.15 -16.87
CA LEU A 910 69.58 18.71 -16.89
C LEU A 910 69.80 18.20 -18.33
N ASN A 911 69.20 18.88 -19.31
CA ASN A 911 69.36 18.59 -20.73
C ASN A 911 70.74 18.97 -21.30
N THR A 912 71.53 19.78 -20.58
CA THR A 912 72.86 20.24 -21.04
C THR A 912 73.99 19.92 -20.07
N GLY A 913 73.69 19.37 -18.88
CA GLY A 913 74.69 19.06 -17.86
C GLY A 913 75.25 20.28 -17.11
N PHE A 914 74.91 21.53 -17.46
CA PHE A 914 75.47 22.73 -16.83
C PHE A 914 74.64 23.25 -15.66
N ALA A 915 75.27 23.37 -14.49
CA ALA A 915 74.79 24.14 -13.36
C ALA A 915 75.47 25.52 -13.30
N LYS A 916 74.68 26.56 -13.04
CA LYS A 916 75.12 27.94 -12.84
C LYS A 916 74.86 28.34 -11.39
N LEU A 917 75.94 28.64 -10.69
CA LEU A 917 75.97 28.94 -9.27
C LEU A 917 76.29 30.42 -9.09
N THR A 918 75.54 31.10 -8.24
CA THR A 918 75.62 32.56 -8.07
C THR A 918 75.41 32.95 -6.61
N ALA A 919 76.23 33.88 -6.13
CA ALA A 919 76.02 34.58 -4.87
C ALA A 919 75.19 35.85 -5.09
N LYS A 920 74.49 36.30 -4.05
CA LYS A 920 73.76 37.58 -3.99
C LYS A 920 74.51 38.54 -3.06
N ASN A 921 74.55 39.82 -3.42
CA ASN A 921 75.22 40.88 -2.64
C ASN A 921 76.70 40.54 -2.35
N ASP A 922 77.14 40.63 -1.09
CA ASP A 922 78.52 40.37 -0.67
C ASP A 922 78.83 38.92 -0.28
N SER A 923 77.88 37.99 -0.46
CA SER A 923 78.13 36.55 -0.35
C SER A 923 79.16 36.06 -1.39
N SER A 924 79.59 34.81 -1.27
CA SER A 924 80.41 34.13 -2.29
C SER A 924 80.00 32.69 -2.44
N VAL A 925 79.87 32.20 -3.68
CA VAL A 925 79.80 30.77 -3.98
C VAL A 925 81.07 30.13 -3.44
N ALA A 926 80.94 29.11 -2.61
CA ALA A 926 82.07 28.34 -2.09
C ALA A 926 81.92 26.88 -2.51
N ILE A 927 82.88 26.36 -3.30
CA ILE A 927 82.92 24.95 -3.72
C ILE A 927 84.16 24.24 -3.18
N VAL A 928 83.95 23.07 -2.58
CA VAL A 928 84.99 22.14 -2.14
C VAL A 928 84.95 20.94 -3.07
N THR A 929 86.09 20.58 -3.66
CA THR A 929 86.27 19.33 -4.41
C THR A 929 87.02 18.33 -3.55
N GLU A 930 86.65 17.04 -3.62
CA GLU A 930 87.35 15.97 -2.91
C GLU A 930 88.85 15.95 -3.26
N GLY A 931 89.70 15.62 -2.28
CA GLY A 931 91.16 15.66 -2.42
C GLY A 931 91.77 17.06 -2.44
N THR A 932 90.98 18.15 -2.52
CA THR A 932 91.49 19.53 -2.48
C THR A 932 91.42 20.13 -1.08
N SER A 933 92.49 20.83 -0.65
CA SER A 933 92.62 21.33 0.73
C SER A 933 91.92 22.67 1.01
N TYR A 934 91.41 23.37 -0.02
CA TYR A 934 90.90 24.74 0.10
C TYR A 934 89.63 24.94 -0.74
N PRO A 935 88.56 25.56 -0.20
CA PRO A 935 87.37 25.91 -0.96
C PRO A 935 87.69 27.02 -1.98
N VAL A 936 87.25 26.83 -3.23
CA VAL A 936 87.27 27.88 -4.25
C VAL A 936 86.11 28.84 -3.98
N ARG A 937 86.40 30.14 -3.87
CA ARG A 937 85.40 31.20 -3.63
C ARG A 937 85.28 32.19 -4.79
N ALA A 938 84.05 32.47 -5.22
CA ALA A 938 83.77 33.35 -6.35
C ALA A 938 82.39 34.01 -6.25
N SER A 939 82.11 35.03 -7.08
CA SER A 939 80.74 35.56 -7.22
C SER A 939 79.85 34.67 -8.10
N SER A 940 80.41 33.95 -9.07
CA SER A 940 79.70 32.92 -9.83
C SER A 940 80.63 31.80 -10.33
N ILE A 941 80.08 30.59 -10.42
CA ILE A 941 80.73 29.41 -10.99
C ILE A 941 79.76 28.77 -11.98
N VAL A 942 80.27 28.29 -13.11
CA VAL A 942 79.54 27.37 -14.00
C VAL A 942 80.19 26.01 -13.87
N TRP A 943 79.42 25.00 -13.50
CA TRP A 943 79.84 23.62 -13.28
C TRP A 943 79.22 22.75 -14.37
N ASN A 944 80.03 22.08 -15.18
CA ASN A 944 79.56 20.95 -15.97
C ASN A 944 79.50 19.72 -15.05
N MET A 945 78.29 19.23 -14.82
CA MET A 945 77.96 18.09 -13.95
C MET A 945 77.86 16.75 -14.69
N ASP A 946 78.18 16.73 -16.00
CA ASP A 946 78.41 15.49 -16.76
C ASP A 946 79.52 14.65 -16.08
N PRO A 947 79.23 13.41 -15.62
CA PRO A 947 80.20 12.55 -14.95
C PRO A 947 81.45 12.23 -15.78
N ALA A 948 81.38 12.30 -17.11
CA ALA A 948 82.52 12.07 -18.00
C ALA A 948 83.45 13.27 -18.12
N VAL A 949 83.07 14.45 -17.58
CA VAL A 949 83.80 15.72 -17.76
C VAL A 949 84.08 16.46 -16.44
N ASP A 950 83.09 16.54 -15.53
CA ASP A 950 83.14 17.20 -14.22
C ASP A 950 84.06 18.45 -14.11
N THR A 951 83.76 19.53 -14.86
CA THR A 951 84.61 20.75 -14.90
C THR A 951 83.93 21.98 -14.28
N ILE A 952 84.71 22.90 -13.71
CA ILE A 952 84.23 24.21 -13.26
C ILE A 952 84.93 25.38 -13.97
N THR A 953 84.12 26.35 -14.40
CA THR A 953 84.54 27.65 -14.94
C THR A 953 84.18 28.73 -13.93
N ILE A 954 85.19 29.39 -13.36
CA ILE A 954 85.04 30.37 -12.28
C ILE A 954 84.94 31.80 -12.85
N ARG A 955 84.04 32.63 -12.31
CA ARG A 955 83.90 34.05 -12.67
C ARG A 955 83.88 34.91 -11.40
N GLY A 956 84.70 35.97 -11.38
CA GLY A 956 84.83 36.83 -10.20
C GLY A 956 85.42 36.10 -8.99
N LEU A 957 86.58 35.45 -9.19
CA LEU A 957 87.34 34.78 -8.13
C LEU A 957 87.65 35.76 -6.98
N ARG A 958 87.22 35.44 -5.76
CA ARG A 958 87.55 36.19 -4.53
C ARG A 958 88.66 35.43 -3.80
N GLY A 959 89.91 35.75 -4.12
CA GLY A 959 91.08 35.16 -3.48
C GLY A 959 91.25 35.57 -2.02
N THR A 960 91.77 34.66 -1.20
CA THR A 960 92.21 34.94 0.18
C THR A 960 93.53 35.73 0.14
N ASN A 961 93.46 37.04 0.33
CA ASN A 961 94.65 37.87 0.57
C ASN A 961 95.09 37.71 2.03
N ASN A 962 96.02 36.77 2.24
CA ASN A 962 96.58 36.29 3.51
C ASN A 962 95.61 35.47 4.39
#